data_AF-A0A9E8KJS4-F1
#
_entry.id   AF-A0A9E8KJS4-F1
#
_cell.length_a   1.000
_cell.length_b   1.000
_cell.length_c   1.000
_cell.angle_alpha   90.00
_cell.angle_beta   90.00
_cell.angle_gamma   90.00
#
_symmetry.space_group_name_H-M   'P 1'
#
loop_
_entity.id
_entity.type
_entity.pdbx_description
1 polymer ?
#
loop_
_entity_poly.entity_id
_entity_poly.type
_entity_poly.pdbx_seq_one_letter_code
_entity_poly.pdbx_strand_id
1 'polypeptide(L)'
;MFRNHQPVCINYLEWAINTYFGILNRRVIVLFIMCLLVNTVQANVAVAGPVASSSIVYAEKSDQLFTANLDAGSITRARLASTDDKHEQSVGRDIRRLALGLDDQQLLATDTLGGQLLWLDANTLEVTHQLKVDGRPFGVIYDASHQLYWVTLFETGALLGVNTEGQIITTTETPETPRGLALTSDGRLLMTHAMTGQLSIWSLAESKPQLIKLITLEETSNSDEFVSQGQPRLLDDIAISPDGKEAWLPHVLWNFDHPFQFQSTIFPAVSVVLLTPGEEAEKIGYRKELFQQINVIDNGNRTRIVSNPHDAEFSPDGKKVYVTLAGSEDLMVFDRSRANTRKKKRSKRRKGKLPQGGAKVSQILRPIPGDNPRGLLLNGDSLYVQNAMSHDVVRLSRGGDSPFARVTVADAPLYKTVTNDPLSREQRKGVTLFNQANTGQDSAYPMTGDFWMSCNSCHLDGFNFTNRYLVEDRNENKKENAVLGHGNLNKMVAGDFLRDYIRMIQDTQGGLGHDDRDGAKPVEAENPDSEVLAMMSALHRYITAPNNLPYLATWLRLEDGERRTVHPEEWINSAACESCHSDMFEQWVDSNHRLMSESNPYYRVMEDLAGATEGEAFRAWCSGCHNPERVLVGLPFRGHGNDMFEKQGASLKEELAQGKHGPKEGTGCLFCHRITRLEDAGGNAAMTVNLKDREQYIFENSSNPVLKWLGESQINAKPEVHKQSYSQPFYKDEQYCKSCHNEFSPGLGAMVVDTWGEWEKSSFNNPENPEKHRGCIACHMHGDIAKIGEDVPGISTDGGRVKKNVVTHQFTGANHFLVGLRNPTLEKMSIELLKTSASLEQSLADNKLTVRVNNIGAGHALPTGVADFREFWLQINVTDATGNEVFKSGYLDEEGNVEPDARMFMKVFGDKEGKPVGLIFWRYEKLLSDTRIPADGYRDEVYTLPEDAVYPLTVESKLMYRIYPQWVTNAVKAKVPELTDPPVLELNRIEQQFTQQ
;
A
#
# COMPACT_ATOMS: atom_id res chain seq x y z
N MET A 1 34.91 -41.33 7.50
CA MET A 1 36.01 -42.31 7.62
C MET A 1 35.80 -43.39 6.55
N PHE A 2 36.83 -43.60 5.70
CA PHE A 2 37.11 -44.72 4.78
C PHE A 2 36.01 -45.23 3.82
N ARG A 3 36.06 -44.91 2.51
CA ARG A 3 36.80 -45.62 1.39
C ARG A 3 36.30 -47.07 1.20
N ASN A 4 35.95 -47.59 0.00
CA ASN A 4 36.54 -47.42 -1.33
C ASN A 4 35.69 -48.12 -2.43
N HIS A 5 35.83 -47.64 -3.68
CA HIS A 5 35.95 -48.33 -5.02
C HIS A 5 35.23 -49.69 -5.28
N GLN A 6 34.66 -50.08 -6.44
CA GLN A 6 34.74 -49.77 -7.90
C GLN A 6 33.69 -50.75 -8.62
N PRO A 7 33.64 -51.07 -9.95
CA PRO A 7 33.14 -50.30 -11.12
C PRO A 7 32.40 -51.17 -12.23
N VAL A 8 32.28 -50.63 -13.47
CA VAL A 8 32.23 -51.32 -14.82
C VAL A 8 30.87 -51.83 -15.34
N CYS A 9 30.22 -51.15 -16.32
CA CYS A 9 30.33 -51.17 -17.82
C CYS A 9 29.57 -52.32 -18.53
N ILE A 10 28.91 -52.01 -19.66
CA ILE A 10 29.30 -52.43 -21.03
C ILE A 10 28.35 -51.88 -22.12
N ASN A 11 28.97 -51.39 -23.20
CA ASN A 11 28.44 -50.93 -24.51
C ASN A 11 28.02 -52.08 -25.43
N TYR A 12 27.41 -51.80 -26.59
CA TYR A 12 27.83 -52.30 -27.93
C TYR A 12 27.09 -51.50 -29.05
N LEU A 13 27.81 -50.61 -29.77
CA LEU A 13 28.17 -50.59 -31.23
C LEU A 13 26.99 -50.57 -32.23
N GLU A 14 26.81 -49.66 -33.21
CA GLU A 14 27.65 -48.97 -34.23
C GLU A 14 28.20 -49.79 -35.43
N TRP A 15 27.71 -49.43 -36.64
CA TRP A 15 28.47 -49.11 -37.89
C TRP A 15 28.63 -50.08 -39.09
N ALA A 16 28.21 -49.63 -40.29
CA ALA A 16 28.85 -49.68 -41.64
C ALA A 16 27.81 -49.39 -42.78
N ILE A 17 27.82 -48.27 -43.56
CA ILE A 17 28.61 -47.92 -44.78
C ILE A 17 28.42 -48.94 -45.93
N ASN A 18 28.14 -48.68 -47.23
CA ASN A 18 28.00 -47.52 -48.16
C ASN A 18 27.38 -48.12 -49.47
N THR A 19 26.45 -47.52 -50.24
CA THR A 19 26.63 -46.68 -51.47
C THR A 19 25.77 -47.14 -52.69
N TYR A 20 25.37 -46.15 -53.52
CA TYR A 20 25.30 -46.12 -55.00
C TYR A 20 24.02 -46.50 -55.81
N PHE A 21 23.59 -45.52 -56.65
CA PHE A 21 22.67 -45.54 -57.82
C PHE A 21 21.20 -45.94 -57.56
N GLY A 22 20.16 -45.46 -58.24
CA GLY A 22 19.98 -44.66 -59.45
C GLY A 22 18.48 -44.71 -59.83
N ILE A 23 18.06 -43.78 -60.67
CA ILE A 23 16.70 -43.41 -61.11
C ILE A 23 15.95 -44.54 -61.85
N LEU A 24 14.60 -44.42 -61.94
CA LEU A 24 13.60 -45.18 -62.75
C LEU A 24 13.04 -46.45 -62.07
N ASN A 25 11.75 -46.81 -62.10
CA ASN A 25 10.59 -46.31 -62.82
C ASN A 25 9.29 -46.75 -62.12
N ARG A 26 8.35 -45.80 -62.09
CA ARG A 26 6.88 -45.91 -62.13
C ARG A 26 6.30 -47.24 -62.64
N ARG A 27 5.32 -47.79 -61.89
CA ARG A 27 3.93 -48.08 -62.33
C ARG A 27 3.21 -49.06 -61.37
N VAL A 28 2.85 -48.61 -60.18
CA VAL A 28 1.75 -49.25 -59.38
C VAL A 28 0.95 -48.22 -58.57
N ILE A 29 1.49 -47.03 -58.28
CA ILE A 29 0.81 -46.04 -57.42
C ILE A 29 0.17 -44.93 -58.28
N VAL A 30 -0.89 -45.26 -59.04
CA VAL A 30 -1.69 -44.25 -59.78
C VAL A 30 -3.18 -44.30 -59.43
N LEU A 31 -3.65 -45.27 -58.63
CA LEU A 31 -5.06 -45.31 -58.20
C LEU A 31 -5.32 -44.86 -56.75
N PHE A 32 -4.30 -44.45 -55.98
CA PHE A 32 -4.48 -43.99 -54.58
C PHE A 32 -4.26 -42.49 -54.34
N ILE A 33 -3.90 -41.71 -55.39
CA ILE A 33 -3.55 -40.28 -55.26
C ILE A 33 -4.69 -39.33 -55.70
N MET A 34 -5.85 -39.85 -56.11
CA MET A 34 -6.99 -39.03 -56.55
C MET A 34 -8.07 -38.79 -55.47
N CYS A 35 -7.89 -39.31 -54.25
CA CYS A 35 -8.78 -39.07 -53.10
C CYS A 35 -8.15 -38.22 -51.97
N LEU A 36 -7.00 -37.60 -52.20
CA LEU A 36 -6.28 -36.76 -51.20
C LEU A 36 -6.08 -35.31 -51.66
N LEU A 37 -7.01 -34.77 -52.45
CA LEU A 37 -6.96 -33.40 -52.97
C LEU A 37 -8.23 -32.57 -52.66
N VAL A 38 -8.90 -32.88 -51.55
CA VAL A 38 -9.94 -32.01 -50.99
C VAL A 38 -9.69 -31.89 -49.48
N ASN A 39 -9.59 -30.64 -49.01
CA ASN A 39 -9.36 -30.19 -47.63
C ASN A 39 -7.90 -30.12 -47.12
N THR A 40 -7.10 -29.28 -47.76
CA THR A 40 -6.22 -28.37 -47.01
C THR A 40 -6.65 -26.94 -47.29
N VAL A 41 -7.80 -26.55 -46.74
CA VAL A 41 -7.95 -25.16 -46.35
C VAL A 41 -7.00 -25.01 -45.17
N GLN A 42 -5.77 -24.56 -45.43
CA GLN A 42 -5.04 -23.85 -44.39
C GLN A 42 -5.97 -22.71 -44.01
N ALA A 43 -6.62 -22.85 -42.85
CA ALA A 43 -7.15 -21.69 -42.16
C ALA A 43 -5.93 -20.78 -42.00
N ASN A 44 -5.87 -19.73 -42.82
CA ASN A 44 -5.11 -18.55 -42.47
C ASN A 44 -5.75 -18.07 -41.17
N VAL A 45 -5.25 -18.55 -40.04
CA VAL A 45 -5.44 -17.87 -38.77
C VAL A 45 -4.78 -16.52 -39.00
N ALA A 46 -5.61 -15.50 -39.24
CA ALA A 46 -5.14 -14.14 -39.25
C ALA A 46 -4.39 -13.95 -37.93
N VAL A 47 -3.10 -13.70 -38.00
CA VAL A 47 -2.32 -13.34 -36.81
C VAL A 47 -2.94 -12.05 -36.32
N ALA A 48 -3.69 -12.12 -35.21
CA ALA A 48 -4.28 -10.96 -34.60
C ALA A 48 -3.14 -9.96 -34.29
N GLY A 49 -3.38 -8.68 -34.60
CA GLY A 49 -2.46 -7.62 -34.22
C GLY A 49 -2.30 -7.56 -32.69
N PRO A 50 -1.29 -6.83 -32.19
CA PRO A 50 -1.18 -6.62 -30.75
C PRO A 50 -2.46 -5.96 -30.21
N VAL A 51 -2.88 -6.38 -29.02
CA VAL A 51 -4.08 -5.86 -28.34
C VAL A 51 -3.67 -5.32 -26.98
N ALA A 52 -4.13 -4.12 -26.61
CA ALA A 52 -3.92 -3.53 -25.30
C ALA A 52 -5.25 -3.28 -24.58
N SER A 53 -5.23 -3.31 -23.25
CA SER A 53 -6.38 -3.04 -22.41
C SER A 53 -6.75 -1.55 -22.47
N SER A 54 -7.99 -1.21 -22.84
CA SER A 54 -8.43 0.18 -22.95
C SER A 54 -9.76 0.46 -22.23
N SER A 55 -10.03 1.72 -21.89
CA SER A 55 -11.34 2.18 -21.41
C SER A 55 -12.28 2.56 -22.55
N ILE A 56 -11.76 2.64 -23.79
CA ILE A 56 -12.50 2.95 -25.00
C ILE A 56 -12.13 1.93 -26.09
N VAL A 57 -13.12 1.19 -26.60
CA VAL A 57 -12.90 0.12 -27.58
C VAL A 57 -13.85 0.25 -28.77
N TYR A 58 -13.42 -0.17 -29.95
CA TYR A 58 -14.20 -0.09 -31.17
C TYR A 58 -14.45 -1.47 -31.77
N ALA A 59 -15.72 -1.78 -32.00
CA ALA A 59 -16.18 -2.97 -32.69
C ALA A 59 -16.28 -2.68 -34.19
N GLU A 60 -15.30 -3.18 -34.96
CA GLU A 60 -15.21 -2.90 -36.40
C GLU A 60 -16.42 -3.44 -37.17
N LYS A 61 -16.98 -4.57 -36.74
CA LYS A 61 -18.09 -5.23 -37.47
C LYS A 61 -19.43 -4.50 -37.33
N SER A 62 -19.67 -3.88 -36.17
CA SER A 62 -20.93 -3.20 -35.87
C SER A 62 -20.86 -1.67 -35.99
N ASP A 63 -19.68 -1.11 -36.28
CA ASP A 63 -19.40 0.34 -36.28
C ASP A 63 -19.74 1.00 -34.93
N GLN A 64 -19.47 0.29 -33.83
CA GLN A 64 -19.80 0.76 -32.47
C GLN A 64 -18.56 1.07 -31.66
N LEU A 65 -18.58 2.23 -31.02
CA LEU A 65 -17.61 2.66 -30.04
C LEU A 65 -18.19 2.45 -28.64
N PHE A 66 -17.42 1.81 -27.76
CA PHE A 66 -17.79 1.57 -26.37
C PHE A 66 -16.87 2.38 -25.45
N THR A 67 -17.43 2.93 -24.39
CA THR A 67 -16.72 3.76 -23.42
C THR A 67 -17.08 3.32 -22.00
N ALA A 68 -16.09 2.97 -21.21
CA ALA A 68 -16.23 2.66 -19.78
C ALA A 68 -16.21 3.96 -18.97
N ASN A 69 -17.31 4.31 -18.32
CA ASN A 69 -17.50 5.63 -17.72
C ASN A 69 -16.94 5.76 -16.30
N LEU A 70 -15.93 4.96 -15.95
CA LEU A 70 -15.15 5.10 -14.72
C LEU A 70 -16.07 5.18 -13.50
N ASP A 71 -15.89 6.21 -12.65
CA ASP A 71 -16.63 6.42 -11.41
C ASP A 71 -18.13 6.73 -11.58
N ALA A 72 -18.63 6.86 -12.82
CA ALA A 72 -20.06 6.88 -13.10
C ALA A 72 -20.68 5.47 -13.11
N GLY A 73 -19.88 4.40 -13.14
CA GLY A 73 -20.36 3.02 -13.04
C GLY A 73 -21.16 2.54 -14.26
N SER A 74 -21.08 3.24 -15.39
CA SER A 74 -21.82 2.94 -16.62
C SER A 74 -20.92 2.64 -17.82
N ILE A 75 -21.51 2.07 -18.87
CA ILE A 75 -20.90 1.89 -20.19
C ILE A 75 -21.77 2.61 -21.21
N THR A 76 -21.14 3.34 -22.13
CA THR A 76 -21.82 3.96 -23.28
C THR A 76 -21.42 3.25 -24.55
N ARG A 77 -22.39 2.87 -25.37
CA ARG A 77 -22.18 2.50 -26.78
C ARG A 77 -22.67 3.62 -27.69
N ALA A 78 -21.92 3.95 -28.74
CA ALA A 78 -22.30 4.95 -29.74
C ALA A 78 -21.89 4.47 -31.15
N ARG A 79 -22.72 4.70 -32.16
CA ARG A 79 -22.34 4.43 -33.55
C ARG A 79 -21.48 5.58 -34.10
N LEU A 80 -20.32 5.29 -34.69
CA LEU A 80 -19.44 6.35 -35.21
C LEU A 80 -20.06 7.10 -36.40
N ALA A 81 -20.78 6.39 -37.28
CA ALA A 81 -21.49 7.02 -38.38
C ALA A 81 -22.64 7.95 -37.92
N SER A 82 -23.15 7.79 -36.70
CA SER A 82 -24.27 8.58 -36.15
C SER A 82 -24.25 8.55 -34.62
N THR A 83 -23.54 9.49 -34.01
CA THR A 83 -23.34 9.53 -32.55
C THR A 83 -24.59 9.88 -31.75
N ASP A 84 -25.67 10.28 -32.42
CA ASP A 84 -27.01 10.40 -31.82
C ASP A 84 -27.62 9.02 -31.46
N ASP A 85 -27.20 7.95 -32.14
CA ASP A 85 -27.51 6.56 -31.80
C ASP A 85 -26.56 6.08 -30.71
N LYS A 86 -26.66 6.72 -29.54
CA LYS A 86 -25.94 6.34 -28.33
C LYS A 86 -26.87 5.76 -27.27
N HIS A 87 -26.34 4.82 -26.50
CA HIS A 87 -27.03 4.18 -25.40
C HIS A 87 -26.07 4.01 -24.23
N GLU A 88 -26.45 4.54 -23.07
CA GLU A 88 -25.74 4.35 -21.81
C GLU A 88 -26.49 3.34 -20.95
N GLN A 89 -25.75 2.44 -20.31
CA GLN A 89 -26.26 1.50 -19.32
C GLN A 89 -25.40 1.55 -18.06
N SER A 90 -26.01 1.81 -16.90
CA SER A 90 -25.37 1.67 -15.59
C SER A 90 -25.27 0.19 -15.22
N VAL A 91 -24.07 -0.28 -14.90
CA VAL A 91 -23.77 -1.72 -14.72
C VAL A 91 -22.94 -2.03 -13.48
N GLY A 92 -22.28 -1.05 -12.87
CA GLY A 92 -21.42 -1.23 -11.71
C GLY A 92 -21.13 0.08 -10.98
N ARG A 93 -20.00 0.15 -10.27
CA ARG A 93 -19.60 1.31 -9.47
C ARG A 93 -18.44 2.10 -10.06
N ASP A 94 -17.41 1.41 -10.58
CA ASP A 94 -16.22 2.03 -11.17
C ASP A 94 -15.73 1.19 -12.36
N ILE A 95 -16.27 1.46 -13.56
CA ILE A 95 -15.96 0.66 -14.75
C ILE A 95 -14.69 1.19 -15.40
N ARG A 96 -13.58 0.43 -15.34
CA ARG A 96 -12.26 0.93 -15.76
C ARG A 96 -11.84 0.52 -17.16
N ARG A 97 -11.99 -0.76 -17.53
CA ARG A 97 -11.49 -1.29 -18.81
C ARG A 97 -12.51 -2.22 -19.45
N LEU A 98 -12.43 -2.31 -20.78
CA LEU A 98 -13.31 -3.10 -21.63
C LEU A 98 -12.51 -4.00 -22.55
N ALA A 99 -13.02 -5.20 -22.83
CA ALA A 99 -12.51 -6.08 -23.88
C ALA A 99 -13.66 -6.64 -24.72
N LEU A 100 -13.53 -6.55 -26.04
CA LEU A 100 -14.45 -7.17 -26.98
C LEU A 100 -14.01 -8.61 -27.26
N GLY A 101 -14.94 -9.55 -27.20
CA GLY A 101 -14.74 -10.95 -27.55
C GLY A 101 -15.89 -11.50 -28.40
N LEU A 102 -15.78 -12.76 -28.79
CA LEU A 102 -16.77 -13.46 -29.62
C LEU A 102 -17.21 -12.66 -30.86
N ASP A 103 -16.26 -12.23 -31.69
CA ASP A 103 -16.54 -11.48 -32.91
C ASP A 103 -17.35 -10.18 -32.68
N ASP A 104 -16.94 -9.42 -31.66
CA ASP A 104 -17.55 -8.15 -31.22
C ASP A 104 -18.99 -8.28 -30.68
N GLN A 105 -19.45 -9.49 -30.36
CA GLN A 105 -20.80 -9.70 -29.79
C GLN A 105 -20.82 -9.66 -28.27
N GLN A 106 -19.68 -9.88 -27.62
CA GLN A 106 -19.56 -9.90 -26.16
C GLN A 106 -18.58 -8.83 -25.70
N LEU A 107 -18.94 -8.17 -24.61
CA LEU A 107 -18.10 -7.20 -23.91
C LEU A 107 -17.81 -7.73 -22.51
N LEU A 108 -16.55 -7.73 -22.09
CA LEU A 108 -16.17 -7.92 -20.70
C LEU A 108 -15.73 -6.58 -20.13
N ALA A 109 -16.28 -6.20 -18.98
CA ALA A 109 -15.96 -4.98 -18.26
C ALA A 109 -15.42 -5.27 -16.85
N THR A 110 -14.45 -4.49 -16.41
CA THR A 110 -13.90 -4.54 -15.05
C THR A 110 -14.56 -3.48 -14.17
N ASP A 111 -15.25 -3.90 -13.11
CA ASP A 111 -15.76 -3.01 -12.06
C ASP A 111 -14.80 -3.01 -10.87
N THR A 112 -13.92 -2.03 -10.84
CA THR A 112 -12.78 -1.97 -9.92
C THR A 112 -13.23 -1.78 -8.47
N LEU A 113 -14.13 -0.83 -8.20
CA LEU A 113 -14.66 -0.60 -6.85
C LEU A 113 -15.80 -1.55 -6.48
N GLY A 114 -16.48 -2.15 -7.47
CA GLY A 114 -17.44 -3.23 -7.22
C GLY A 114 -16.79 -4.57 -6.91
N GLY A 115 -15.52 -4.78 -7.29
CA GLY A 115 -14.83 -6.06 -7.10
C GLY A 115 -15.43 -7.18 -7.95
N GLN A 116 -15.73 -6.88 -9.22
CA GLN A 116 -16.41 -7.85 -10.09
C GLN A 116 -16.09 -7.67 -11.57
N LEU A 117 -16.30 -8.76 -12.32
CA LEU A 117 -16.25 -8.80 -13.78
C LEU A 117 -17.66 -8.94 -14.34
N LEU A 118 -17.94 -8.20 -15.41
CA LEU A 118 -19.26 -8.09 -16.01
C LEU A 118 -19.19 -8.52 -17.47
N TRP A 119 -19.86 -9.60 -17.85
CA TRP A 119 -20.05 -9.99 -19.24
C TRP A 119 -21.36 -9.38 -19.73
N LEU A 120 -21.30 -8.69 -20.86
CA LEU A 120 -22.43 -8.01 -21.46
C LEU A 120 -22.59 -8.43 -22.91
N ASP A 121 -23.84 -8.44 -23.38
CA ASP A 121 -24.11 -8.45 -24.81
C ASP A 121 -23.75 -7.06 -25.38
N ALA A 122 -22.87 -7.00 -26.38
CA ALA A 122 -22.35 -5.74 -26.90
C ALA A 122 -23.42 -4.88 -27.59
N ASN A 123 -24.47 -5.50 -28.13
CA ASN A 123 -25.52 -4.76 -28.84
C ASN A 123 -26.51 -4.10 -27.87
N THR A 124 -26.80 -4.74 -26.74
CA THR A 124 -27.83 -4.30 -25.78
C THR A 124 -27.24 -3.68 -24.52
N LEU A 125 -25.98 -3.99 -24.19
CA LEU A 125 -25.35 -3.73 -22.89
C LEU A 125 -26.05 -4.44 -21.71
N GLU A 126 -26.89 -5.45 -21.97
CA GLU A 126 -27.45 -6.27 -20.90
C GLU A 126 -26.35 -7.15 -20.29
N VAL A 127 -26.26 -7.13 -18.95
CA VAL A 127 -25.33 -7.98 -18.21
C VAL A 127 -25.83 -9.42 -18.25
N THR A 128 -25.07 -10.29 -18.92
CA THR A 128 -25.39 -11.71 -19.10
C THR A 128 -24.78 -12.59 -18.01
N HIS A 129 -23.64 -12.19 -17.46
CA HIS A 129 -22.97 -12.88 -16.36
C HIS A 129 -22.19 -11.90 -15.48
N GLN A 130 -22.06 -12.23 -14.19
CA GLN A 130 -21.27 -11.47 -13.22
C GLN A 130 -20.43 -12.43 -12.40
N LEU A 131 -19.15 -12.10 -12.22
CA LEU A 131 -18.23 -12.84 -11.38
C LEU A 131 -17.63 -11.90 -10.33
N LYS A 132 -17.92 -12.15 -9.05
CA LYS A 132 -17.25 -11.45 -7.95
C LYS A 132 -15.80 -11.94 -7.85
N VAL A 133 -14.86 -11.00 -7.71
CA VAL A 133 -13.43 -11.26 -7.57
C VAL A 133 -12.85 -10.37 -6.49
N ASP A 134 -11.91 -10.91 -5.73
CA ASP A 134 -11.17 -10.13 -4.75
C ASP A 134 -10.02 -9.36 -5.44
N GLY A 135 -9.55 -8.28 -4.82
CA GLY A 135 -8.33 -7.61 -5.24
C GLY A 135 -8.45 -6.57 -6.35
N ARG A 136 -9.64 -5.99 -6.56
CA ARG A 136 -9.92 -4.89 -7.52
C ARG A 136 -9.48 -5.21 -8.96
N PRO A 137 -10.37 -5.75 -9.81
CA PRO A 137 -10.03 -6.02 -11.19
C PRO A 137 -9.78 -4.71 -11.95
N PHE A 138 -8.78 -4.69 -12.83
CA PHE A 138 -8.43 -3.48 -13.59
C PHE A 138 -8.27 -3.73 -15.09
N GLY A 139 -7.13 -4.26 -15.53
CA GLY A 139 -6.81 -4.48 -16.93
C GLY A 139 -7.55 -5.69 -17.46
N VAL A 140 -8.08 -5.61 -18.68
CA VAL A 140 -8.71 -6.76 -19.35
C VAL A 140 -8.40 -6.76 -20.84
N ILE A 141 -8.06 -7.93 -21.38
CA ILE A 141 -7.92 -8.17 -22.82
C ILE A 141 -8.55 -9.51 -23.20
N TYR A 142 -8.94 -9.65 -24.46
CA TYR A 142 -9.40 -10.92 -25.03
C TYR A 142 -8.32 -11.57 -25.88
N ASP A 143 -7.95 -12.79 -25.53
CA ASP A 143 -7.05 -13.65 -26.27
C ASP A 143 -7.85 -14.57 -27.18
N ALA A 144 -7.97 -14.17 -28.45
CA ALA A 144 -8.70 -14.95 -29.45
C ALA A 144 -8.06 -16.32 -29.76
N SER A 145 -6.77 -16.53 -29.48
CA SER A 145 -6.10 -17.80 -29.76
C SER A 145 -6.50 -18.89 -28.75
N HIS A 146 -6.67 -18.50 -27.49
CA HIS A 146 -7.09 -19.40 -26.41
C HIS A 146 -8.58 -19.28 -26.05
N GLN A 147 -9.29 -18.29 -26.61
CA GLN A 147 -10.68 -17.95 -26.27
C GLN A 147 -10.87 -17.64 -24.78
N LEU A 148 -9.92 -16.89 -24.22
CA LEU A 148 -9.92 -16.47 -22.81
C LEU A 148 -9.81 -14.95 -22.70
N TYR A 149 -10.39 -14.40 -21.63
CA TYR A 149 -10.04 -13.08 -21.16
C TYR A 149 -8.96 -13.17 -20.08
N TRP A 150 -7.98 -12.29 -20.17
CA TRP A 150 -6.94 -12.12 -19.16
C TRP A 150 -7.23 -10.86 -18.37
N VAL A 151 -7.24 -10.98 -17.03
CA VAL A 151 -7.63 -9.89 -16.13
C VAL A 151 -6.61 -9.71 -15.02
N THR A 152 -6.16 -8.47 -14.77
CA THR A 152 -5.31 -8.15 -13.61
C THR A 152 -6.15 -7.87 -12.37
N LEU A 153 -5.74 -8.45 -11.23
CA LEU A 153 -6.26 -8.15 -9.90
C LEU A 153 -5.19 -7.35 -9.14
N PHE A 154 -5.41 -6.05 -9.05
CA PHE A 154 -4.43 -5.07 -8.61
C PHE A 154 -3.91 -5.31 -7.18
N GLU A 155 -4.78 -5.54 -6.21
CA GLU A 155 -4.39 -5.59 -4.79
C GLU A 155 -3.90 -6.97 -4.37
N THR A 156 -4.45 -8.04 -4.95
CA THR A 156 -4.05 -9.42 -4.63
C THR A 156 -2.82 -9.87 -5.40
N GLY A 157 -2.32 -9.06 -6.34
CA GLY A 157 -1.14 -9.40 -7.12
C GLY A 157 -1.37 -10.62 -8.00
N ALA A 158 -2.50 -10.70 -8.72
CA ALA A 158 -2.85 -11.89 -9.50
C ALA A 158 -3.30 -11.59 -10.93
N LEU A 159 -3.14 -12.59 -11.79
CA LEU A 159 -3.65 -12.66 -13.16
C LEU A 159 -4.70 -13.77 -13.25
N LEU A 160 -5.92 -13.43 -13.66
CA LEU A 160 -6.98 -14.39 -13.94
C LEU A 160 -7.09 -14.68 -15.43
N GLY A 161 -7.22 -15.96 -15.78
CA GLY A 161 -7.71 -16.39 -17.09
C GLY A 161 -9.15 -16.89 -16.94
N VAL A 162 -10.10 -16.21 -17.58
CA VAL A 162 -11.54 -16.54 -17.54
C VAL A 162 -12.07 -16.81 -18.94
N ASN A 163 -12.98 -17.77 -19.10
CA ASN A 163 -13.56 -18.06 -20.40
C ASN A 163 -14.77 -17.15 -20.73
N THR A 164 -15.36 -17.38 -21.90
CA THR A 164 -16.51 -16.64 -22.42
C THR A 164 -17.81 -16.88 -21.65
N GLU A 165 -17.86 -17.92 -20.83
CA GLU A 165 -18.99 -18.28 -19.96
C GLU A 165 -18.81 -17.79 -18.51
N GLY A 166 -17.72 -17.09 -18.19
CA GLY A 166 -17.46 -16.55 -16.86
C GLY A 166 -16.79 -17.52 -15.87
N GLN A 167 -16.28 -18.65 -16.35
CA GLN A 167 -15.56 -19.61 -15.51
C GLN A 167 -14.08 -19.23 -15.39
N ILE A 168 -13.55 -19.27 -14.16
CA ILE A 168 -12.11 -19.12 -13.90
C ILE A 168 -11.41 -20.40 -14.34
N ILE A 169 -10.55 -20.29 -15.36
CA ILE A 169 -9.76 -21.39 -15.90
C ILE A 169 -8.41 -21.47 -15.17
N THR A 170 -7.82 -20.33 -14.85
CA THR A 170 -6.53 -20.28 -14.16
C THR A 170 -6.37 -18.99 -13.35
N THR A 171 -5.57 -19.09 -12.29
CA THR A 171 -5.13 -17.96 -11.46
C THR A 171 -3.62 -18.09 -11.27
N THR A 172 -2.91 -17.01 -11.61
CA THR A 172 -1.46 -16.96 -11.54
C THR A 172 -1.06 -15.80 -10.63
N GLU A 173 -0.23 -16.10 -9.63
CA GLU A 173 0.41 -15.07 -8.80
C GLU A 173 1.39 -14.25 -9.64
N THR A 174 1.46 -12.97 -9.34
CA THR A 174 2.26 -11.97 -10.06
C THR A 174 2.97 -11.08 -9.04
N PRO A 175 4.04 -10.35 -9.43
CA PRO A 175 4.52 -9.25 -8.60
C PRO A 175 3.38 -8.26 -8.29
N GLU A 176 3.48 -7.55 -7.17
CA GLU A 176 2.39 -6.69 -6.67
C GLU A 176 1.94 -5.60 -7.66
N THR A 177 0.73 -5.08 -7.46
CA THR A 177 0.12 -3.98 -8.24
C THR A 177 0.03 -4.21 -9.76
N PRO A 178 -0.30 -5.43 -10.25
CA PRO A 178 -0.50 -5.65 -11.68
C PRO A 178 -1.63 -4.77 -12.21
N ARG A 179 -1.41 -4.12 -13.36
CA ARG A 179 -2.27 -3.03 -13.82
C ARG A 179 -2.60 -3.14 -15.31
N GLY A 180 -1.85 -2.47 -16.18
CA GLY A 180 -2.05 -2.51 -17.64
C GLY A 180 -1.71 -3.86 -18.24
N LEU A 181 -2.40 -4.23 -19.33
CA LEU A 181 -2.20 -5.47 -20.07
C LEU A 181 -2.05 -5.19 -21.56
N ALA A 182 -1.14 -5.93 -22.21
CA ALA A 182 -1.11 -6.01 -23.66
C ALA A 182 -0.64 -7.40 -24.14
N LEU A 183 -1.23 -7.91 -25.21
CA LEU A 183 -0.85 -9.16 -25.86
C LEU A 183 -0.11 -8.85 -27.15
N THR A 184 1.11 -9.37 -27.30
CA THR A 184 1.87 -9.26 -28.55
C THR A 184 1.32 -10.24 -29.59
N SER A 185 1.57 -9.94 -30.86
CA SER A 185 1.21 -10.84 -31.98
C SER A 185 1.92 -12.20 -31.93
N ASP A 186 3.01 -12.32 -31.16
CA ASP A 186 3.73 -13.59 -30.92
C ASP A 186 3.24 -14.35 -29.66
N GLY A 187 2.15 -13.91 -29.03
CA GLY A 187 1.49 -14.63 -27.93
C GLY A 187 2.09 -14.42 -26.54
N ARG A 188 2.89 -13.36 -26.35
CA ARG A 188 3.41 -12.98 -25.02
C ARG A 188 2.49 -11.94 -24.39
N LEU A 189 2.15 -12.16 -23.12
CA LEU A 189 1.37 -11.22 -22.33
C LEU A 189 2.31 -10.29 -21.57
N LEU A 190 2.16 -8.99 -21.81
CA LEU A 190 2.87 -7.92 -21.12
C LEU A 190 1.96 -7.34 -20.05
N MET A 191 2.52 -7.11 -18.86
CA MET A 191 1.77 -6.59 -17.72
C MET A 191 2.61 -5.58 -16.95
N THR A 192 2.08 -4.36 -16.79
CA THR A 192 2.72 -3.35 -15.95
C THR A 192 2.37 -3.55 -14.49
N HIS A 193 3.28 -3.10 -13.62
CA HIS A 193 3.10 -3.06 -12.18
C HIS A 193 3.14 -1.61 -11.73
N ALA A 194 1.97 -1.05 -11.40
CA ALA A 194 1.78 0.39 -11.33
C ALA A 194 2.66 1.06 -10.27
N MET A 195 2.88 0.40 -9.13
CA MET A 195 3.57 0.99 -7.98
C MET A 195 5.01 0.50 -7.80
N THR A 196 5.48 -0.49 -8.55
CA THR A 196 6.85 -1.01 -8.42
C THR A 196 7.78 -0.60 -9.56
N GLY A 197 7.25 0.05 -10.60
CA GLY A 197 8.05 0.44 -11.75
C GLY A 197 8.49 -0.75 -12.61
N GLN A 198 7.71 -1.84 -12.62
CA GLN A 198 8.06 -3.09 -13.31
C GLN A 198 7.14 -3.39 -14.50
N LEU A 199 7.70 -4.14 -15.46
CA LEU A 199 6.98 -4.78 -16.56
C LEU A 199 7.30 -6.27 -16.52
N SER A 200 6.28 -7.12 -16.37
CA SER A 200 6.42 -8.57 -16.50
C SER A 200 5.96 -9.04 -17.88
N ILE A 201 6.64 -10.06 -18.41
CA ILE A 201 6.38 -10.68 -19.71
C ILE A 201 6.12 -12.16 -19.45
N TRP A 202 4.98 -12.66 -19.91
CA TRP A 202 4.50 -14.01 -19.65
C TRP A 202 4.28 -14.79 -20.95
N SER A 203 4.59 -16.07 -20.91
CA SER A 203 4.22 -17.04 -21.93
C SER A 203 2.83 -17.58 -21.63
N LEU A 204 1.97 -17.60 -22.66
CA LEU A 204 0.65 -18.22 -22.61
C LEU A 204 0.61 -19.60 -23.29
N ALA A 205 1.77 -20.17 -23.64
CA ALA A 205 1.84 -21.45 -24.36
C ALA A 205 1.36 -22.66 -23.53
N GLU A 206 1.39 -22.53 -22.20
CA GLU A 206 0.95 -23.55 -21.25
C GLU A 206 -0.37 -23.13 -20.60
N SER A 207 -1.11 -24.11 -20.06
CA SER A 207 -2.39 -23.86 -19.37
C SER A 207 -2.30 -22.86 -18.19
N LYS A 208 -1.15 -22.80 -17.52
CA LYS A 208 -0.83 -21.79 -16.51
C LYS A 208 0.24 -20.86 -17.08
N PRO A 209 -0.01 -19.53 -17.16
CA PRO A 209 0.98 -18.56 -17.60
C PRO A 209 2.33 -18.70 -16.91
N GLN A 210 3.42 -18.62 -17.68
CA GLN A 210 4.79 -18.75 -17.17
C GLN A 210 5.54 -17.43 -17.32
N LEU A 211 6.15 -16.94 -16.23
CA LEU A 211 6.94 -15.71 -16.27
C LEU A 211 8.18 -15.93 -17.14
N ILE A 212 8.30 -15.19 -18.24
CA ILE A 212 9.48 -15.17 -19.11
C ILE A 212 10.51 -14.21 -18.54
N LYS A 213 10.07 -12.99 -18.19
CA LYS A 213 10.96 -11.93 -17.74
C LYS A 213 10.24 -10.91 -16.87
N LEU A 214 10.93 -10.44 -15.84
CA LEU A 214 10.57 -9.26 -15.07
C LEU A 214 11.60 -8.16 -15.37
N ILE A 215 11.14 -7.02 -15.88
CA ILE A 215 11.96 -5.85 -16.21
C ILE A 215 11.63 -4.76 -15.19
N THR A 216 12.59 -4.39 -14.37
CA THR A 216 12.51 -3.18 -13.54
C THR A 216 12.96 -1.99 -14.36
N LEU A 217 12.13 -0.96 -14.46
CA LEU A 217 12.49 0.29 -15.11
C LEU A 217 13.52 1.05 -14.26
N GLU A 218 14.46 1.71 -14.92
CA GLU A 218 15.59 2.39 -14.29
C GLU A 218 15.12 3.51 -13.35
N GLU A 219 15.54 3.47 -12.10
CA GLU A 219 15.48 4.60 -11.18
C GLU A 219 16.62 5.58 -11.50
N THR A 220 16.31 6.87 -11.49
CA THR A 220 17.29 7.91 -11.82
C THR A 220 17.45 8.85 -10.64
N SER A 221 18.69 9.23 -10.31
CA SER A 221 18.99 10.21 -9.25
C SER A 221 20.07 11.19 -9.73
N ASN A 222 19.95 12.44 -9.29
CA ASN A 222 20.73 13.60 -9.68
C ASN A 222 20.71 14.65 -8.56
N SER A 223 21.87 15.23 -8.26
CA SER A 223 22.00 16.30 -7.27
C SER A 223 21.22 17.58 -7.59
N ASP A 224 20.85 17.78 -8.85
CA ASP A 224 19.96 18.89 -9.27
C ASP A 224 18.51 18.40 -9.28
N GLU A 225 17.75 18.78 -8.24
CA GLU A 225 16.38 18.34 -8.00
C GLU A 225 15.40 18.70 -9.14
N PHE A 226 15.72 19.71 -9.96
CA PHE A 226 14.88 20.16 -11.08
C PHE A 226 15.15 19.38 -12.38
N VAL A 227 16.09 18.44 -12.38
CA VAL A 227 16.26 17.50 -13.50
C VAL A 227 15.26 16.37 -13.35
N SER A 228 14.63 15.96 -14.45
CA SER A 228 13.73 14.79 -14.46
C SER A 228 14.43 13.55 -13.90
N GLN A 229 13.96 13.09 -12.75
CA GLN A 229 14.55 12.00 -12.00
C GLN A 229 13.51 11.34 -11.09
N GLY A 230 13.88 10.22 -10.46
CA GLY A 230 13.05 9.50 -9.50
C GLY A 230 12.70 8.08 -9.94
N GLN A 231 11.78 7.49 -9.19
CA GLN A 231 11.28 6.13 -9.33
C GLN A 231 10.09 6.07 -10.29
N PRO A 232 10.07 5.16 -11.29
CA PRO A 232 8.91 4.96 -12.16
C PRO A 232 7.67 4.46 -11.40
N ARG A 233 6.54 5.17 -11.56
CA ARG A 233 5.26 4.91 -10.88
C ARG A 233 4.07 5.28 -11.77
N LEU A 234 2.87 4.77 -11.47
CA LEU A 234 1.61 5.00 -12.21
C LEU A 234 1.65 4.43 -13.64
N LEU A 235 2.17 3.21 -13.80
CA LEU A 235 2.18 2.48 -15.07
C LEU A 235 0.81 1.85 -15.39
N ASP A 236 -0.18 2.68 -15.72
CA ASP A 236 -1.56 2.23 -15.95
C ASP A 236 -1.80 1.58 -17.33
N ASP A 237 -0.88 1.79 -18.28
CA ASP A 237 -1.10 1.42 -19.68
C ASP A 237 0.17 1.02 -20.47
N ILE A 238 -0.04 0.34 -21.61
CA ILE A 238 1.02 -0.20 -22.49
C ILE A 238 0.65 -0.01 -23.96
N ALA A 239 1.45 0.75 -24.69
CA ALA A 239 1.32 0.86 -26.14
C ALA A 239 2.39 0.02 -26.87
N ILE A 240 1.96 -0.95 -27.69
CA ILE A 240 2.89 -1.77 -28.51
C ILE A 240 3.03 -1.14 -29.90
N SER A 241 4.27 -1.00 -30.38
CA SER A 241 4.51 -0.52 -31.74
C SER A 241 3.96 -1.49 -32.79
N PRO A 242 3.47 -1.03 -33.96
CA PRO A 242 2.85 -1.91 -34.95
C PRO A 242 3.77 -3.04 -35.49
N ASP A 243 5.08 -2.87 -35.39
CA ASP A 243 6.06 -3.91 -35.74
C ASP A 243 6.36 -4.91 -34.62
N GLY A 244 5.73 -4.76 -33.46
CA GLY A 244 5.86 -5.62 -32.28
C GLY A 244 7.19 -5.52 -31.56
N LYS A 245 8.04 -4.52 -31.87
CA LYS A 245 9.41 -4.45 -31.37
C LYS A 245 9.61 -3.55 -30.16
N GLU A 246 8.72 -2.60 -29.92
CA GLU A 246 8.83 -1.66 -28.80
C GLU A 246 7.51 -1.60 -28.03
N ALA A 247 7.58 -1.51 -26.70
CA ALA A 247 6.50 -1.06 -25.85
C ALA A 247 6.81 0.35 -25.32
N TRP A 248 5.80 1.21 -25.27
CA TRP A 248 5.88 2.55 -24.69
C TRP A 248 4.96 2.59 -23.46
N LEU A 249 5.53 3.00 -22.34
CA LEU A 249 4.87 2.98 -21.03
C LEU A 249 4.76 4.41 -20.51
N PRO A 250 3.59 5.06 -20.57
CA PRO A 250 3.35 6.34 -19.91
C PRO A 250 3.41 6.18 -18.40
N HIS A 251 4.10 7.07 -17.70
CA HIS A 251 4.22 7.03 -16.23
C HIS A 251 4.68 8.37 -15.66
N VAL A 252 4.86 8.43 -14.34
CA VAL A 252 5.57 9.51 -13.66
C VAL A 252 6.85 9.00 -13.02
N LEU A 253 7.75 9.92 -12.70
CA LEU A 253 8.92 9.70 -11.86
C LEU A 253 8.67 10.38 -10.52
N TRP A 254 8.75 9.62 -9.44
CA TRP A 254 8.66 10.10 -8.07
C TRP A 254 10.04 10.37 -7.52
N ASN A 255 10.37 11.64 -7.25
CA ASN A 255 11.64 12.00 -6.67
C ASN A 255 11.51 12.20 -5.15
N PHE A 256 12.31 11.44 -4.41
CA PHE A 256 12.23 11.31 -2.97
C PHE A 256 13.50 11.70 -2.23
N ASP A 257 14.47 12.33 -2.89
CA ASP A 257 15.71 12.79 -2.26
C ASP A 257 15.58 14.15 -1.53
N HIS A 258 14.40 14.77 -1.57
CA HIS A 258 14.09 16.05 -0.94
C HIS A 258 12.62 16.09 -0.46
N PRO A 259 12.23 17.09 0.36
CA PRO A 259 10.84 17.29 0.77
C PRO A 259 9.90 17.50 -0.42
N PHE A 260 8.62 17.13 -0.27
CA PHE A 260 7.62 17.35 -1.33
C PHE A 260 7.42 18.84 -1.61
N GLN A 261 7.73 19.26 -2.84
CA GLN A 261 7.67 20.64 -3.26
C GLN A 261 7.32 20.78 -4.74
N PHE A 262 6.89 21.98 -5.08
CA PHE A 262 6.65 22.38 -6.45
C PHE A 262 7.93 22.25 -7.31
N GLN A 263 7.78 21.79 -8.56
CA GLN A 263 8.82 21.72 -9.60
C GLN A 263 9.91 20.63 -9.50
N SER A 264 9.92 19.78 -8.47
CA SER A 264 10.97 18.77 -8.33
C SER A 264 10.53 17.40 -7.83
N THR A 265 9.34 17.27 -7.23
CA THR A 265 8.87 15.99 -6.67
C THR A 265 8.35 15.02 -7.74
N ILE A 266 7.68 15.52 -8.77
CA ILE A 266 7.05 14.70 -9.81
C ILE A 266 7.49 15.15 -11.20
N PHE A 267 7.87 14.19 -12.05
CA PHE A 267 8.13 14.44 -13.46
C PHE A 267 7.35 13.48 -14.36
N PRO A 268 6.72 13.96 -15.46
CA PRO A 268 6.14 13.09 -16.48
C PRO A 268 7.23 12.36 -17.26
N ALA A 269 7.00 11.09 -17.58
CA ALA A 269 7.90 10.31 -18.41
C ALA A 269 7.18 9.29 -19.29
N VAL A 270 7.87 8.84 -20.34
CA VAL A 270 7.45 7.68 -21.13
C VAL A 270 8.64 6.76 -21.33
N SER A 271 8.62 5.58 -20.72
CA SER A 271 9.67 4.57 -20.86
C SER A 271 9.49 3.77 -22.15
N VAL A 272 10.60 3.37 -22.77
CA VAL A 272 10.59 2.59 -24.02
C VAL A 272 11.29 1.26 -23.77
N VAL A 273 10.58 0.15 -23.97
CA VAL A 273 11.08 -1.21 -23.75
C VAL A 273 11.25 -1.91 -25.10
N LEU A 274 12.39 -2.56 -25.30
CA LEU A 274 12.60 -3.45 -26.43
C LEU A 274 11.85 -4.76 -26.18
N LEU A 275 11.11 -5.25 -27.17
CA LEU A 275 10.34 -6.49 -27.09
C LEU A 275 10.93 -7.61 -27.94
N THR A 276 12.11 -7.41 -28.53
CA THR A 276 12.77 -8.45 -29.32
C THR A 276 13.08 -9.67 -28.43
N PRO A 277 12.58 -10.87 -28.77
CA PRO A 277 12.78 -12.06 -27.94
C PRO A 277 14.25 -12.31 -27.60
N GLY A 278 14.56 -12.47 -26.31
CA GLY A 278 15.91 -12.67 -25.80
C GLY A 278 16.71 -11.39 -25.57
N GLU A 279 16.21 -10.23 -26.03
CA GLU A 279 16.83 -8.91 -25.85
C GLU A 279 15.93 -7.95 -25.05
N GLU A 280 14.86 -8.44 -24.42
CA GLU A 280 13.86 -7.57 -23.80
C GLU A 280 14.46 -6.77 -22.64
N ALA A 281 14.44 -5.44 -22.74
CA ALA A 281 15.01 -4.56 -21.74
C ALA A 281 14.51 -3.13 -21.95
N GLU A 282 14.51 -2.33 -20.88
CA GLU A 282 14.33 -0.89 -21.04
C GLU A 282 15.47 -0.30 -21.87
N LYS A 283 15.12 0.55 -22.83
CA LYS A 283 16.07 1.39 -23.56
C LYS A 283 16.33 2.66 -22.75
N ILE A 284 17.06 2.54 -21.64
CA ILE A 284 17.28 3.60 -20.63
C ILE A 284 17.55 4.99 -21.25
N GLY A 285 18.47 5.12 -22.22
CA GLY A 285 18.76 6.42 -22.88
C GLY A 285 17.68 6.96 -23.83
N TYR A 286 16.59 6.22 -24.03
CA TYR A 286 15.48 6.57 -24.92
C TYR A 286 14.19 6.91 -24.18
N ARG A 287 14.17 6.82 -22.84
CA ARG A 287 13.08 7.35 -22.01
C ARG A 287 12.80 8.80 -22.40
N LYS A 288 11.51 9.15 -22.49
CA LYS A 288 11.07 10.50 -22.79
C LYS A 288 10.92 11.24 -21.47
N GLU A 289 11.74 12.25 -21.26
CA GLU A 289 11.74 13.05 -20.04
C GLU A 289 11.32 14.50 -20.32
N LEU A 290 10.71 15.14 -19.33
CA LEU A 290 10.11 16.49 -19.42
C LEU A 290 11.04 17.51 -20.07
N PHE A 291 12.27 17.62 -19.56
CA PHE A 291 13.24 18.62 -20.02
C PHE A 291 14.12 18.18 -21.18
N GLN A 292 13.86 16.98 -21.73
CA GLN A 292 14.64 16.40 -22.82
C GLN A 292 13.83 16.18 -24.10
N GLN A 293 13.23 15.00 -24.28
CA GLN A 293 12.49 14.62 -25.49
C GLN A 293 11.07 15.18 -25.48
N ILE A 294 10.51 15.46 -24.30
CA ILE A 294 9.19 16.09 -24.14
C ILE A 294 9.26 17.60 -24.35
N ASN A 295 10.40 18.22 -24.01
CA ASN A 295 10.59 19.66 -23.97
C ASN A 295 10.17 20.37 -25.27
N VAL A 296 9.06 21.10 -25.21
CA VAL A 296 8.61 22.07 -26.20
C VAL A 296 8.67 23.45 -25.58
N ILE A 297 9.33 24.40 -26.25
CA ILE A 297 9.42 25.79 -25.79
C ILE A 297 8.22 26.58 -26.32
N ASP A 298 7.56 27.33 -25.43
CA ASP A 298 6.44 28.21 -25.77
C ASP A 298 6.91 29.58 -26.32
N ASN A 299 5.96 30.47 -26.60
CA ASN A 299 6.26 31.82 -27.10
C ASN A 299 6.92 32.74 -26.06
N GLY A 300 6.80 32.41 -24.77
CA GLY A 300 7.44 33.09 -23.65
C GLY A 300 8.85 32.59 -23.36
N ASN A 301 9.40 31.70 -24.20
CA ASN A 301 10.69 31.04 -24.00
C ASN A 301 10.74 30.17 -22.73
N ARG A 302 9.59 29.62 -22.31
CA ARG A 302 9.47 28.64 -21.21
C ARG A 302 9.23 27.25 -21.77
N THR A 303 9.68 26.22 -21.05
CA THR A 303 9.28 24.84 -21.33
C THR A 303 7.78 24.69 -21.03
N ARG A 304 7.05 24.06 -21.94
CA ARG A 304 5.66 23.68 -21.72
C ARG A 304 5.62 22.46 -20.81
N ILE A 305 5.38 22.71 -19.53
CA ILE A 305 5.22 21.68 -18.51
C ILE A 305 3.92 20.91 -18.76
N VAL A 306 3.97 19.58 -18.63
CA VAL A 306 2.84 18.66 -18.78
C VAL A 306 2.80 17.71 -17.59
N SER A 307 1.66 17.06 -17.31
CA SER A 307 1.56 16.17 -16.16
C SER A 307 0.70 14.93 -16.43
N ASN A 308 0.99 13.86 -15.67
CA ASN A 308 0.27 12.59 -15.65
C ASN A 308 0.02 11.98 -17.05
N PRO A 309 1.07 11.58 -17.79
CA PRO A 309 0.91 10.72 -18.96
C PRO A 309 0.09 9.48 -18.61
N HIS A 310 -0.92 9.15 -19.41
CA HIS A 310 -1.87 8.09 -19.07
C HIS A 310 -1.96 7.01 -20.14
N ASP A 311 -2.51 7.31 -21.31
CA ASP A 311 -2.75 6.34 -22.40
C ASP A 311 -1.92 6.70 -23.62
N ALA A 312 -1.52 5.71 -24.42
CA ALA A 312 -0.70 5.92 -25.60
C ALA A 312 -1.12 5.07 -26.81
N GLU A 313 -1.12 5.68 -27.99
CA GLU A 313 -1.52 5.01 -29.24
C GLU A 313 -0.56 5.29 -30.39
N PHE A 314 -0.27 4.26 -31.18
CA PHE A 314 0.57 4.37 -32.38
C PHE A 314 -0.25 4.67 -33.62
N SER A 315 0.27 5.49 -34.52
CA SER A 315 -0.25 5.51 -35.89
C SER A 315 -0.06 4.13 -36.55
N PRO A 316 -0.92 3.72 -37.50
CA PRO A 316 -0.80 2.41 -38.15
C PRO A 316 0.55 2.15 -38.82
N ASP A 317 1.20 3.21 -39.34
CA ASP A 317 2.53 3.13 -39.94
C ASP A 317 3.69 3.18 -38.90
N GLY A 318 3.35 3.30 -37.62
CA GLY A 318 4.25 3.42 -36.49
C GLY A 318 5.05 4.72 -36.46
N LYS A 319 4.82 5.71 -37.34
CA LYS A 319 5.63 6.93 -37.38
C LYS A 319 5.26 7.94 -36.29
N LYS A 320 4.04 7.92 -35.78
CA LYS A 320 3.59 8.80 -34.70
C LYS A 320 3.15 8.00 -33.49
N VAL A 321 3.32 8.61 -32.32
CA VAL A 321 2.77 8.14 -31.05
C VAL A 321 2.03 9.29 -30.42
N TYR A 322 0.80 9.04 -29.99
CA TYR A 322 -0.07 10.01 -29.32
C TYR A 322 -0.15 9.59 -27.85
N VAL A 323 -0.08 10.54 -26.93
CA VAL A 323 -0.12 10.27 -25.49
C VAL A 323 -1.06 11.28 -24.83
N THR A 324 -2.05 10.81 -24.09
CA THR A 324 -2.91 11.66 -23.26
C THR A 324 -2.18 12.07 -22.00
N LEU A 325 -2.39 13.31 -21.57
CA LEU A 325 -1.82 13.87 -20.35
C LEU A 325 -2.98 14.24 -19.43
N ALA A 326 -3.33 13.33 -18.54
CA ALA A 326 -4.57 13.38 -17.78
C ALA A 326 -4.64 14.57 -16.82
N GLY A 327 -3.52 14.97 -16.23
CA GLY A 327 -3.51 16.08 -15.26
C GLY A 327 -3.53 17.44 -15.95
N SER A 328 -2.65 17.63 -16.94
CA SER A 328 -2.50 18.92 -17.64
C SER A 328 -3.50 19.12 -18.78
N GLU A 329 -4.33 18.11 -19.06
CA GLU A 329 -5.42 18.13 -20.07
C GLU A 329 -4.91 18.41 -21.49
N ASP A 330 -3.83 17.74 -21.84
CA ASP A 330 -3.15 17.90 -23.13
C ASP A 330 -3.11 16.60 -23.93
N LEU A 331 -2.82 16.73 -25.23
CA LEU A 331 -2.33 15.63 -26.05
C LEU A 331 -0.89 15.90 -26.50
N MET A 332 0.00 14.97 -26.17
CA MET A 332 1.40 14.97 -26.61
C MET A 332 1.59 14.06 -27.82
N VAL A 333 2.31 14.55 -28.84
CA VAL A 333 2.55 13.82 -30.09
C VAL A 333 4.04 13.66 -30.34
N PHE A 334 4.51 12.42 -30.46
CA PHE A 334 5.87 12.10 -30.89
C PHE A 334 5.90 11.78 -32.38
N ASP A 335 6.95 12.22 -33.06
CA ASP A 335 7.25 11.82 -34.44
C ASP A 335 8.54 10.98 -34.47
N ARG A 336 8.37 9.66 -34.65
CA ARG A 336 9.44 8.66 -34.75
C ARG A 336 10.23 8.78 -36.05
N SER A 337 9.64 9.32 -37.12
CA SER A 337 10.36 9.52 -38.39
C SER A 337 11.46 10.59 -38.28
N ARG A 338 11.32 11.51 -37.30
CA ARG A 338 12.29 12.56 -36.98
C ARG A 338 13.36 12.12 -35.98
N ALA A 339 13.30 10.88 -35.50
CA ALA A 339 14.26 10.37 -34.54
C ALA A 339 15.69 10.39 -35.12
N ASN A 340 16.64 10.91 -34.34
CA ASN A 340 18.03 10.97 -34.78
C ASN A 340 18.68 9.59 -34.63
N THR A 341 18.70 8.80 -35.70
CA THR A 341 19.19 7.41 -35.71
C THR A 341 20.71 7.28 -35.90
N ARG A 342 21.43 8.37 -36.22
CA ARG A 342 22.86 8.31 -36.55
C ARG A 342 23.75 8.42 -35.31
N LYS A 343 24.65 7.45 -35.12
CA LYS A 343 25.90 7.58 -34.34
C LYS A 343 26.80 8.68 -34.95
N LYS A 344 26.46 9.97 -34.81
CA LYS A 344 27.42 11.04 -35.17
C LYS A 344 28.66 10.88 -34.29
N LYS A 345 29.87 10.95 -34.88
CA LYS A 345 31.16 10.97 -34.16
C LYS A 345 31.04 11.95 -32.99
N ARG A 346 31.01 11.42 -31.75
CA ARG A 346 30.89 12.24 -30.55
C ARG A 346 32.10 13.18 -30.49
N SER A 347 31.86 14.49 -30.34
CA SER A 347 32.96 15.43 -30.06
C SER A 347 33.66 14.98 -28.76
N LYS A 348 34.95 15.29 -28.60
CA LYS A 348 35.70 14.97 -27.37
C LYS A 348 34.99 15.47 -26.09
N ARG A 349 34.18 16.55 -26.19
CA ARG A 349 33.40 17.17 -25.11
C ARG A 349 32.11 16.41 -24.73
N ARG A 350 31.67 15.42 -25.53
CA ARG A 350 30.44 14.61 -25.32
C ARG A 350 30.73 13.12 -25.13
N LYS A 351 31.99 12.71 -24.89
CA LYS A 351 32.32 11.35 -24.43
C LYS A 351 31.81 11.20 -22.99
N GLY A 352 30.98 10.21 -22.72
CA GLY A 352 30.44 9.91 -21.38
C GLY A 352 28.94 10.14 -21.20
N LYS A 353 28.30 11.04 -21.96
CA LYS A 353 26.83 11.24 -21.86
C LYS A 353 26.08 10.10 -22.54
N LEU A 354 25.01 9.57 -21.92
CA LEU A 354 24.10 8.60 -22.55
C LEU A 354 23.53 9.20 -23.86
N PRO A 355 23.22 8.38 -24.88
CA PRO A 355 22.56 8.89 -26.07
C PRO A 355 21.18 9.43 -25.67
N GLN A 356 20.94 10.74 -25.74
CA GLN A 356 19.58 11.31 -25.70
C GLN A 356 18.90 11.10 -27.06
N GLY A 357 18.81 9.83 -27.46
CA GLY A 357 18.35 9.39 -28.77
C GLY A 357 16.84 9.17 -28.79
N GLY A 358 16.28 9.12 -30.00
CA GLY A 358 14.88 8.76 -30.23
C GLY A 358 13.98 9.91 -30.68
N ALA A 359 12.69 9.60 -30.77
CA ALA A 359 11.64 10.54 -31.15
C ALA A 359 11.52 11.65 -30.10
N LYS A 360 11.27 12.87 -30.57
CA LYS A 360 10.94 14.03 -29.74
C LYS A 360 9.48 14.40 -29.97
N VAL A 361 8.92 15.11 -29.01
CA VAL A 361 7.60 15.72 -29.16
C VAL A 361 7.62 16.71 -30.33
N SER A 362 6.67 16.56 -31.25
CA SER A 362 6.45 17.45 -32.38
C SER A 362 5.28 18.42 -32.12
N GLN A 363 4.40 18.08 -31.18
CA GLN A 363 3.26 18.89 -30.79
C GLN A 363 2.78 18.56 -29.37
N ILE A 364 2.40 19.60 -28.64
CA ILE A 364 1.52 19.53 -27.46
C ILE A 364 0.28 20.35 -27.82
N LEU A 365 -0.87 19.68 -27.96
CA LEU A 365 -2.16 20.32 -28.16
C LEU A 365 -2.74 20.67 -26.77
N ARG A 366 -2.92 21.97 -26.49
CA ARG A 366 -3.33 22.48 -25.15
C ARG A 366 -4.44 23.53 -25.22
N PRO A 367 -5.40 23.45 -24.28
CA PRO A 367 -5.86 22.19 -23.71
C PRO A 367 -6.55 21.39 -24.83
N ILE A 368 -6.69 20.08 -24.66
CA ILE A 368 -7.75 19.37 -25.37
C ILE A 368 -9.08 19.64 -24.66
N PRO A 369 -10.20 19.82 -25.37
CA PRO A 369 -11.48 20.08 -24.71
C PRO A 369 -11.91 18.93 -23.79
N GLY A 370 -12.56 19.28 -22.68
CA GLY A 370 -12.97 18.35 -21.63
C GLY A 370 -11.90 18.14 -20.56
N ASP A 371 -12.28 17.43 -19.50
CA ASP A 371 -11.49 17.39 -18.27
C ASP A 371 -10.95 15.98 -17.99
N ASN A 372 -9.67 15.89 -17.61
CA ASN A 372 -8.94 14.65 -17.32
C ASN A 372 -8.98 13.59 -18.45
N PRO A 373 -8.30 13.81 -19.58
CA PRO A 373 -8.25 12.87 -20.70
C PRO A 373 -7.51 11.58 -20.30
N ARG A 374 -8.21 10.44 -20.38
CA ARG A 374 -7.65 9.13 -20.04
C ARG A 374 -7.60 8.22 -21.26
N GLY A 375 -8.75 7.71 -21.69
CA GLY A 375 -8.83 6.76 -22.81
C GLY A 375 -8.47 7.39 -24.15
N LEU A 376 -7.69 6.65 -24.95
CA LEU A 376 -7.28 7.05 -26.29
C LEU A 376 -7.56 5.90 -27.27
N LEU A 377 -8.21 6.21 -28.38
CA LEU A 377 -8.42 5.25 -29.47
C LEU A 377 -8.11 5.89 -30.81
N LEU A 378 -7.36 5.18 -31.65
CA LEU A 378 -7.14 5.55 -33.05
C LEU A 378 -8.05 4.74 -33.97
N ASN A 379 -8.79 5.42 -34.86
CA ASN A 379 -9.48 4.79 -35.98
C ASN A 379 -9.37 5.69 -37.23
N GLY A 380 -8.65 5.21 -38.25
CA GLY A 380 -8.39 5.96 -39.47
C GLY A 380 -7.60 7.25 -39.22
N ASP A 381 -8.10 8.40 -39.68
CA ASP A 381 -7.51 9.73 -39.40
C ASP A 381 -8.02 10.36 -38.09
N SER A 382 -8.91 9.68 -37.37
CA SER A 382 -9.49 10.19 -36.13
C SER A 382 -8.81 9.60 -34.90
N LEU A 383 -8.63 10.44 -33.88
CA LEU A 383 -8.36 10.05 -32.50
C LEU A 383 -9.60 10.35 -31.69
N TYR A 384 -10.03 9.40 -30.87
CA TYR A 384 -11.12 9.55 -29.91
C TYR A 384 -10.50 9.60 -28.52
N VAL A 385 -10.74 10.70 -27.81
CA VAL A 385 -10.22 10.90 -26.46
C VAL A 385 -11.39 10.90 -25.50
N GLN A 386 -11.37 9.97 -24.54
CA GLN A 386 -12.33 9.93 -23.45
C GLN A 386 -11.85 10.82 -22.31
N ASN A 387 -12.68 11.78 -21.92
CA ASN A 387 -12.45 12.64 -20.78
C ASN A 387 -13.22 12.14 -19.57
N ALA A 388 -12.48 11.83 -18.50
CA ALA A 388 -13.01 11.18 -17.32
C ALA A 388 -13.91 12.09 -16.48
N MET A 389 -13.56 13.37 -16.33
CA MET A 389 -14.25 14.27 -15.41
C MET A 389 -15.39 15.05 -16.07
N SER A 390 -15.26 15.35 -17.37
CA SER A 390 -16.31 16.03 -18.15
C SER A 390 -17.36 15.07 -18.73
N HIS A 391 -17.14 13.75 -18.61
CA HIS A 391 -17.99 12.69 -19.15
C HIS A 391 -18.32 12.86 -20.64
N ASP A 392 -17.29 13.03 -21.46
CA ASP A 392 -17.43 13.10 -22.91
C ASP A 392 -16.31 12.37 -23.66
N VAL A 393 -16.59 12.13 -24.93
CA VAL A 393 -15.59 11.78 -25.93
C VAL A 393 -15.39 12.97 -26.86
N VAL A 394 -14.14 13.31 -27.14
CA VAL A 394 -13.73 14.32 -28.12
C VAL A 394 -13.11 13.63 -29.32
N ARG A 395 -13.41 14.11 -30.53
CA ARG A 395 -12.77 13.65 -31.77
C ARG A 395 -11.71 14.66 -32.20
N LEU A 396 -10.50 14.18 -32.43
CA LEU A 396 -9.39 14.94 -32.99
C LEU A 396 -9.04 14.37 -34.38
N SER A 397 -8.67 15.23 -35.33
CA SER A 397 -8.06 14.80 -36.59
C SER A 397 -6.55 14.74 -36.45
N ARG A 398 -5.92 13.65 -36.91
CA ARG A 398 -4.45 13.47 -36.91
C ARG A 398 -3.75 14.36 -37.94
N GLY A 399 -4.48 14.80 -38.97
CA GLY A 399 -3.96 15.54 -40.11
C GLY A 399 -3.07 14.69 -41.04
N GLY A 400 -3.11 13.36 -40.91
CA GLY A 400 -2.30 12.41 -41.67
C GLY A 400 -0.91 12.07 -41.11
N ASP A 401 -0.13 11.34 -41.92
CA ASP A 401 1.12 10.67 -41.51
C ASP A 401 2.39 11.48 -41.86
N SER A 402 2.22 12.67 -42.42
CA SER A 402 3.33 13.57 -42.71
C SER A 402 4.05 13.98 -41.41
N PRO A 403 5.39 14.13 -41.42
CA PRO A 403 6.13 14.67 -40.27
C PRO A 403 5.71 16.09 -39.85
N PHE A 404 4.97 16.81 -40.70
CA PHE A 404 4.44 18.15 -40.43
C PHE A 404 2.94 18.17 -40.11
N ALA A 405 2.25 17.03 -40.25
CA ALA A 405 0.85 16.93 -39.92
C ALA A 405 0.64 17.14 -38.42
N ARG A 406 -0.30 18.02 -38.08
CA ARG A 406 -0.62 18.39 -36.70
C ARG A 406 -2.00 17.89 -36.34
N VAL A 407 -2.13 17.46 -35.09
CA VAL A 407 -3.43 17.09 -34.53
C VAL A 407 -4.26 18.37 -34.32
N THR A 408 -5.54 18.32 -34.67
CA THR A 408 -6.49 19.42 -34.47
C THR A 408 -7.80 18.88 -33.88
N VAL A 409 -8.53 19.73 -33.16
CA VAL A 409 -9.86 19.38 -32.66
C VAL A 409 -10.83 19.32 -33.84
N ALA A 410 -11.53 18.19 -33.98
CA ALA A 410 -12.58 18.03 -34.98
C ALA A 410 -13.96 18.26 -34.36
N ASP A 411 -14.28 17.57 -33.26
CA ASP A 411 -15.58 17.67 -32.58
C ASP A 411 -15.40 17.61 -31.06
N ALA A 412 -15.98 18.56 -30.35
CA ALA A 412 -15.82 18.71 -28.91
C ALA A 412 -17.08 19.27 -28.23
N PRO A 413 -17.82 18.47 -27.45
CA PRO A 413 -17.73 17.01 -27.41
C PRO A 413 -18.25 16.38 -28.71
N LEU A 414 -17.77 15.19 -29.05
CA LEU A 414 -18.41 14.32 -30.05
C LEU A 414 -19.73 13.77 -29.48
N TYR A 415 -19.70 13.30 -28.23
CA TYR A 415 -20.89 12.95 -27.44
C TYR A 415 -20.59 12.97 -25.94
N LYS A 416 -21.63 13.16 -25.12
CA LYS A 416 -21.58 12.92 -23.67
C LYS A 416 -21.77 11.44 -23.39
N THR A 417 -20.95 10.90 -22.49
CA THR A 417 -20.97 9.49 -22.12
C THR A 417 -21.98 9.22 -21.01
N VAL A 418 -22.09 10.13 -20.04
CA VAL A 418 -22.96 9.97 -18.87
C VAL A 418 -24.16 10.92 -18.95
N THR A 419 -25.35 10.37 -18.75
CA THR A 419 -26.63 11.09 -18.72
C THR A 419 -26.98 11.54 -17.32
N ASN A 420 -26.81 10.65 -16.33
CA ASN A 420 -27.08 10.90 -14.92
C ASN A 420 -25.85 10.51 -14.09
N ASP A 421 -25.06 11.50 -13.69
CA ASP A 421 -23.89 11.27 -12.83
C ASP A 421 -24.34 10.78 -11.44
N PRO A 422 -23.88 9.60 -10.97
CA PRO A 422 -24.23 9.11 -9.64
C PRO A 422 -23.58 9.92 -8.53
N LEU A 423 -22.52 10.68 -8.82
CA LEU A 423 -21.89 11.55 -7.83
C LEU A 423 -22.69 12.85 -7.66
N SER A 424 -22.78 13.32 -6.42
CA SER A 424 -23.27 14.68 -6.18
C SER A 424 -22.37 15.70 -6.88
N ARG A 425 -22.95 16.84 -7.29
CA ARG A 425 -22.20 17.93 -7.95
C ARG A 425 -20.92 18.33 -7.19
N GLU A 426 -20.99 18.31 -5.87
CA GLU A 426 -19.88 18.67 -4.99
C GLU A 426 -18.80 17.59 -4.92
N GLN A 427 -19.18 16.31 -4.95
CA GLN A 427 -18.23 15.20 -5.08
C GLN A 427 -17.57 15.20 -6.45
N ARG A 428 -18.32 15.40 -7.55
CA ARG A 428 -17.77 15.55 -8.90
C ARG A 428 -16.75 16.68 -8.95
N LYS A 429 -17.09 17.86 -8.41
CA LYS A 429 -16.14 18.97 -8.27
C LYS A 429 -14.89 18.57 -7.49
N GLY A 430 -15.05 17.85 -6.38
CA GLY A 430 -13.94 17.35 -5.56
C GLY A 430 -12.98 16.42 -6.30
N VAL A 431 -13.51 15.41 -7.01
CA VAL A 431 -12.69 14.48 -7.79
C VAL A 431 -12.04 15.16 -9.00
N THR A 432 -12.70 16.14 -9.62
CA THR A 432 -12.09 16.97 -10.67
C THR A 432 -10.89 17.75 -10.12
N LEU A 433 -11.06 18.49 -9.01
CA LEU A 433 -9.97 19.24 -8.37
C LEU A 433 -8.79 18.35 -7.97
N PHE A 434 -9.07 17.13 -7.49
CA PHE A 434 -8.03 16.16 -7.12
C PHE A 434 -7.17 15.69 -8.31
N ASN A 435 -7.76 15.61 -9.50
CA ASN A 435 -7.08 15.18 -10.72
C ASN A 435 -6.50 16.35 -11.55
N GLN A 436 -6.90 17.59 -11.25
CA GLN A 436 -6.63 18.76 -12.07
C GLN A 436 -5.20 19.29 -11.87
N ALA A 437 -4.42 19.28 -12.95
CA ALA A 437 -3.20 20.06 -13.06
C ALA A 437 -3.31 21.16 -14.14
N ASN A 438 -4.47 21.35 -14.79
CA ASN A 438 -4.65 22.43 -15.74
C ASN A 438 -4.80 23.79 -15.02
N THR A 439 -3.70 24.56 -14.95
CA THR A 439 -3.66 25.92 -14.38
C THR A 439 -4.58 26.89 -15.13
N GLY A 440 -4.89 26.64 -16.41
CA GLY A 440 -5.73 27.51 -17.23
C GLY A 440 -7.23 27.38 -16.98
N GLN A 441 -7.67 26.33 -16.27
CA GLN A 441 -9.09 26.08 -16.00
C GLN A 441 -9.68 27.08 -14.99
N ASP A 442 -8.88 27.49 -14.00
CA ASP A 442 -9.18 28.60 -13.09
C ASP A 442 -7.94 29.49 -12.96
N SER A 443 -7.94 30.59 -13.72
CA SER A 443 -6.84 31.56 -13.70
C SER A 443 -6.69 32.33 -12.38
N ALA A 444 -7.74 32.41 -11.56
CA ALA A 444 -7.70 33.17 -10.31
C ALA A 444 -7.17 32.31 -9.16
N TYR A 445 -7.65 31.07 -9.05
CA TYR A 445 -7.32 30.14 -7.96
C TYR A 445 -6.91 28.76 -8.50
N PRO A 446 -5.84 28.67 -9.31
CA PRO A 446 -5.45 27.39 -9.90
C PRO A 446 -5.01 26.38 -8.82
N MET A 447 -5.32 25.10 -9.02
CA MET A 447 -4.89 24.02 -8.11
C MET A 447 -3.39 23.72 -8.20
N THR A 448 -2.68 24.21 -9.23
CA THR A 448 -1.23 24.01 -9.40
C THR A 448 -0.63 25.18 -10.17
N GLY A 449 0.65 25.44 -9.94
CA GLY A 449 1.47 26.33 -10.77
C GLY A 449 1.90 25.63 -12.05
N ASP A 450 1.89 26.38 -13.17
CA ASP A 450 2.52 25.98 -14.45
C ASP A 450 2.27 24.52 -14.87
N PHE A 451 1.02 24.05 -14.77
CA PHE A 451 0.60 22.73 -15.22
C PHE A 451 1.33 21.52 -14.62
N TRP A 452 1.94 21.67 -13.44
CA TRP A 452 2.99 20.76 -12.99
C TRP A 452 2.50 19.41 -12.50
N MET A 453 1.56 19.38 -11.56
CA MET A 453 1.03 18.13 -10.98
C MET A 453 -0.34 18.33 -10.35
N SER A 454 -1.06 17.23 -10.15
CA SER A 454 -2.26 17.16 -9.31
C SER A 454 -2.09 16.20 -8.14
N CYS A 455 -3.04 16.15 -7.19
CA CYS A 455 -2.98 15.23 -6.06
C CYS A 455 -2.89 13.77 -6.52
N ASN A 456 -3.58 13.41 -7.61
CA ASN A 456 -3.52 12.08 -8.22
C ASN A 456 -2.11 11.67 -8.72
N SER A 457 -1.18 12.62 -8.88
CA SER A 457 0.20 12.32 -9.26
C SER A 457 0.96 11.54 -8.18
N CYS A 458 0.56 11.70 -6.92
CA CYS A 458 1.10 10.99 -5.76
C CYS A 458 0.09 9.99 -5.15
N HIS A 459 -1.22 10.23 -5.33
CA HIS A 459 -2.30 9.44 -4.73
C HIS A 459 -3.17 8.77 -5.82
N LEU A 460 -2.62 7.73 -6.45
CA LEU A 460 -3.28 6.98 -7.53
C LEU A 460 -4.61 6.39 -7.04
N ASP A 461 -5.70 6.76 -7.72
CA ASP A 461 -7.08 6.34 -7.37
C ASP A 461 -7.51 6.73 -5.93
N GLY A 462 -6.87 7.74 -5.33
CA GLY A 462 -7.12 8.18 -3.95
C GLY A 462 -6.04 7.73 -2.96
N PHE A 463 -6.40 7.61 -1.68
CA PHE A 463 -5.47 7.40 -0.56
C PHE A 463 -5.34 5.94 -0.12
N ASN A 464 -6.04 5.00 -0.77
CA ASN A 464 -6.24 3.65 -0.26
C ASN A 464 -4.94 2.86 -0.07
N PHE A 465 -4.09 2.82 -1.11
CA PHE A 465 -2.91 1.95 -1.15
C PHE A 465 -1.63 2.72 -1.49
N THR A 466 -1.74 3.86 -2.19
CA THR A 466 -0.57 4.59 -2.68
C THR A 466 0.30 5.13 -1.54
N ASN A 467 -0.33 5.44 -0.41
CA ASN A 467 0.33 5.93 0.79
C ASN A 467 1.33 4.92 1.36
N ARG A 468 1.08 3.62 1.22
CA ARG A 468 2.06 2.60 1.62
C ARG A 468 3.39 2.82 0.91
N TYR A 469 3.36 2.98 -0.42
CA TYR A 469 4.58 3.20 -1.22
C TYR A 469 5.24 4.56 -0.94
N LEU A 470 4.44 5.57 -0.57
CA LEU A 470 5.00 6.86 -0.11
C LEU A 470 5.73 6.72 1.24
N VAL A 471 5.27 5.82 2.10
CA VAL A 471 5.77 5.62 3.47
C VAL A 471 6.91 4.60 3.54
N GLU A 472 6.85 3.51 2.75
CA GLU A 472 7.79 2.38 2.83
C GLU A 472 9.03 2.54 1.93
N ASP A 473 8.92 3.20 0.77
CA ASP A 473 9.98 3.21 -0.26
C ASP A 473 11.04 4.32 -0.11
N ARG A 474 11.05 5.08 1.00
CA ARG A 474 11.96 6.23 1.16
C ARG A 474 13.22 5.86 1.96
N ASN A 475 14.35 5.75 1.26
CA ASN A 475 15.68 5.58 1.84
C ASN A 475 16.25 6.91 2.37
N GLU A 476 15.40 7.74 2.97
CA GLU A 476 15.79 9.05 3.49
C GLU A 476 16.66 8.94 4.74
N ASN A 477 17.61 9.87 4.86
CA ASN A 477 18.34 10.04 6.10
C ASN A 477 17.43 10.69 7.14
N LYS A 478 16.76 9.86 7.95
CA LYS A 478 15.84 10.32 9.02
C LYS A 478 16.48 11.29 10.01
N LYS A 479 17.81 11.36 10.11
CA LYS A 479 18.54 12.36 10.93
C LYS A 479 18.51 13.76 10.33
N GLU A 480 18.35 13.86 9.01
CA GLU A 480 18.25 15.11 8.27
C GLU A 480 16.78 15.51 8.07
N ASN A 481 15.95 14.57 7.62
CA ASN A 481 14.50 14.75 7.44
C ASN A 481 13.80 13.40 7.55
N ALA A 482 12.80 13.32 8.43
CA ALA A 482 11.94 12.15 8.62
C ALA A 482 10.51 12.36 8.07
N VAL A 483 10.20 13.55 7.53
CA VAL A 483 8.90 13.88 6.94
C VAL A 483 8.76 13.16 5.60
N LEU A 484 7.74 12.31 5.49
CA LEU A 484 7.42 11.50 4.30
C LEU A 484 6.18 12.00 3.55
N GLY A 485 5.51 13.02 4.09
CA GLY A 485 4.27 13.60 3.60
C GLY A 485 4.38 15.10 3.40
N HIS A 486 3.26 15.79 3.57
CA HIS A 486 3.20 17.23 3.42
C HIS A 486 3.75 17.94 4.67
N GLY A 487 4.70 18.86 4.46
CA GLY A 487 5.27 19.72 5.49
C GLY A 487 4.40 20.95 5.82
N ASN A 488 4.89 21.77 6.78
CA ASN A 488 4.35 23.11 7.09
C ASN A 488 2.85 23.14 7.46
N LEU A 489 2.35 22.08 8.10
CA LEU A 489 0.94 21.96 8.48
C LEU A 489 0.66 22.54 9.86
N ASN A 490 -0.48 23.23 9.98
CA ASN A 490 -0.88 23.85 11.24
C ASN A 490 -1.43 22.80 12.21
N LYS A 491 -2.35 21.94 11.77
CA LYS A 491 -3.06 20.98 12.63
C LYS A 491 -3.01 19.55 12.10
N MET A 492 -2.01 19.21 11.30
CA MET A 492 -1.79 17.84 10.83
C MET A 492 -3.04 17.27 10.14
N VAL A 493 -3.73 18.10 9.34
CA VAL A 493 -5.04 17.85 8.72
C VAL A 493 -6.20 17.52 9.66
N ALA A 494 -6.00 17.59 10.97
CA ALA A 494 -7.06 17.42 11.95
C ALA A 494 -7.69 18.77 12.31
N GLY A 495 -9.02 18.90 12.20
CA GLY A 495 -9.76 20.07 12.67
C GLY A 495 -9.64 21.35 11.84
N ASP A 496 -8.52 21.59 11.14
CA ASP A 496 -8.28 22.76 10.26
C ASP A 496 -7.98 22.34 8.80
N PHE A 497 -8.52 21.20 8.38
CA PHE A 497 -8.21 20.53 7.11
C PHE A 497 -8.34 21.43 5.87
N LEU A 498 -9.31 22.36 5.83
CA LEU A 498 -9.46 23.27 4.69
C LEU A 498 -8.23 24.16 4.50
N ARG A 499 -7.65 24.67 5.61
CA ARG A 499 -6.47 25.53 5.55
C ARG A 499 -5.21 24.72 5.30
N ASP A 500 -5.11 23.53 5.89
CA ASP A 500 -3.99 22.64 5.61
C ASP A 500 -3.98 22.18 4.14
N TYR A 501 -5.13 21.95 3.50
CA TYR A 501 -5.18 21.71 2.04
C TYR A 501 -4.65 22.89 1.23
N ILE A 502 -4.96 24.14 1.63
CA ILE A 502 -4.43 25.32 0.96
C ILE A 502 -2.90 25.33 1.03
N ARG A 503 -2.32 25.10 2.22
CA ARG A 503 -0.86 25.04 2.42
C ARG A 503 -0.23 23.92 1.59
N MET A 504 -0.84 22.74 1.56
CA MET A 504 -0.38 21.61 0.72
C MET A 504 -0.37 21.97 -0.77
N ILE A 505 -1.44 22.59 -1.26
CA ILE A 505 -1.55 22.99 -2.66
C ILE A 505 -0.52 24.06 -3.01
N GLN A 506 -0.27 25.01 -2.11
CA GLN A 506 0.74 26.04 -2.28
C GLN A 506 2.15 25.46 -2.29
N ASP A 507 2.53 24.73 -1.24
CA ASP A 507 3.89 24.26 -1.02
C ASP A 507 4.28 23.12 -1.98
N THR A 508 3.36 22.18 -2.23
CA THR A 508 3.64 20.99 -3.05
C THR A 508 3.28 21.16 -4.53
N GLN A 509 2.19 21.86 -4.86
CA GLN A 509 1.70 21.98 -6.24
C GLN A 509 1.93 23.37 -6.86
N GLY A 510 2.37 24.36 -6.09
CA GLY A 510 2.52 25.75 -6.54
C GLY A 510 1.19 26.47 -6.79
N GLY A 511 0.05 25.88 -6.42
CA GLY A 511 -1.29 26.41 -6.67
C GLY A 511 -1.79 27.38 -5.60
N LEU A 512 -2.92 28.05 -5.84
CA LEU A 512 -3.54 29.04 -4.94
C LEU A 512 -2.62 30.24 -4.62
N GLY A 513 -2.01 30.80 -5.65
CA GLY A 513 -1.24 32.04 -5.55
C GLY A 513 0.21 31.89 -5.10
N HIS A 514 0.70 30.65 -4.90
CA HIS A 514 2.13 30.41 -4.66
C HIS A 514 2.97 30.68 -5.93
N ASP A 515 2.55 30.14 -7.07
CA ASP A 515 3.06 30.54 -8.39
C ASP A 515 2.12 31.58 -9.03
N ASP A 516 2.57 32.83 -9.08
CA ASP A 516 1.79 33.97 -9.58
C ASP A 516 2.18 34.39 -11.02
N ARG A 517 3.11 33.68 -11.66
CA ARG A 517 3.68 34.04 -12.97
C ARG A 517 2.63 34.19 -14.08
N ASP A 518 1.52 33.46 -13.96
CA ASP A 518 0.39 33.47 -14.90
C ASP A 518 -0.85 34.20 -14.34
N GLY A 519 -0.68 35.04 -13.31
CA GLY A 519 -1.71 35.97 -12.82
C GLY A 519 -2.64 35.41 -11.73
N ALA A 520 -2.26 34.30 -11.09
CA ALA A 520 -3.00 33.76 -9.95
C ALA A 520 -3.10 34.78 -8.81
N LYS A 521 -4.25 34.82 -8.13
CA LYS A 521 -4.42 35.71 -6.97
C LYS A 521 -3.71 35.10 -5.75
N PRO A 522 -3.07 35.92 -4.90
CA PRO A 522 -2.54 35.44 -3.64
C PRO A 522 -3.67 34.94 -2.73
N VAL A 523 -3.45 33.81 -2.06
CA VAL A 523 -4.39 33.23 -1.09
C VAL A 523 -3.69 33.10 0.26
N GLU A 524 -4.25 33.71 1.29
CA GLU A 524 -3.78 33.55 2.66
C GLU A 524 -4.53 32.37 3.30
N ALA A 525 -3.81 31.31 3.68
CA ALA A 525 -4.41 30.09 4.23
C ALA A 525 -5.20 30.36 5.53
N GLU A 526 -4.79 31.35 6.32
CA GLU A 526 -5.43 31.73 7.58
C GLU A 526 -6.82 32.36 7.36
N ASN A 527 -6.99 33.08 6.25
CA ASN A 527 -8.21 33.81 5.91
C ASN A 527 -8.54 33.72 4.40
N PRO A 528 -8.88 32.52 3.90
CA PRO A 528 -9.15 32.30 2.49
C PRO A 528 -10.51 32.88 2.05
N ASP A 529 -10.63 33.22 0.77
CA ASP A 529 -11.91 33.59 0.18
C ASP A 529 -12.93 32.44 0.27
N SER A 530 -14.21 32.80 0.37
CA SER A 530 -15.36 31.91 0.27
C SER A 530 -15.31 30.94 -0.93
N GLU A 531 -14.79 31.38 -2.08
CA GLU A 531 -14.66 30.55 -3.27
C GLU A 531 -13.63 29.42 -3.05
N VAL A 532 -12.46 29.76 -2.50
CA VAL A 532 -11.41 28.79 -2.16
C VAL A 532 -11.92 27.82 -1.09
N LEU A 533 -12.62 28.30 -0.06
CA LEU A 533 -13.24 27.44 0.94
C LEU A 533 -14.24 26.45 0.34
N ALA A 534 -15.03 26.88 -0.65
CA ALA A 534 -15.94 25.99 -1.35
C ALA A 534 -15.20 24.93 -2.18
N MET A 535 -14.09 25.29 -2.84
CA MET A 535 -13.22 24.34 -3.53
C MET A 535 -12.63 23.31 -2.57
N MET A 536 -12.05 23.76 -1.45
CA MET A 536 -11.45 22.88 -0.46
C MET A 536 -12.50 21.99 0.22
N SER A 537 -13.74 22.48 0.39
CA SER A 537 -14.86 21.69 0.91
C SER A 537 -15.29 20.59 -0.08
N ALA A 538 -15.33 20.90 -1.38
CA ALA A 538 -15.58 19.91 -2.42
C ALA A 538 -14.46 18.84 -2.47
N LEU A 539 -13.20 19.27 -2.42
CA LEU A 539 -12.05 18.37 -2.32
C LEU A 539 -12.14 17.46 -1.09
N HIS A 540 -12.44 18.02 0.08
CA HIS A 540 -12.64 17.27 1.32
C HIS A 540 -13.73 16.19 1.20
N ARG A 541 -14.84 16.49 0.52
CA ARG A 541 -15.93 15.52 0.28
C ARG A 541 -15.47 14.31 -0.53
N TYR A 542 -14.57 14.51 -1.50
CA TYR A 542 -13.97 13.42 -2.26
C TYR A 542 -12.93 12.65 -1.43
N ILE A 543 -12.03 13.36 -0.73
CA ILE A 543 -10.98 12.74 0.10
C ILE A 543 -11.60 11.86 1.19
N THR A 544 -12.68 12.32 1.82
CA THR A 544 -13.39 11.58 2.87
C THR A 544 -14.52 10.69 2.35
N ALA A 545 -14.60 10.44 1.04
CA ALA A 545 -15.56 9.48 0.51
C ALA A 545 -15.34 8.09 1.15
N PRO A 546 -16.39 7.27 1.35
CA PRO A 546 -16.28 6.00 2.06
C PRO A 546 -15.20 5.04 1.51
N ASN A 547 -14.98 5.04 0.19
CA ASN A 547 -13.96 4.21 -0.46
C ASN A 547 -12.57 4.88 -0.50
N ASN A 548 -12.33 5.93 0.29
CA ASN A 548 -11.09 6.72 0.29
C ASN A 548 -10.53 6.86 1.72
N LEU A 549 -10.30 8.07 2.25
CA LEU A 549 -9.84 8.29 3.63
C LEU A 549 -10.98 8.83 4.50
N PRO A 550 -11.94 7.99 4.94
CA PRO A 550 -13.18 8.44 5.58
C PRO A 550 -12.93 9.24 6.86
N TYR A 551 -11.83 8.96 7.56
CA TYR A 551 -11.33 9.69 8.70
C TYR A 551 -9.92 10.19 8.35
N LEU A 552 -9.71 11.50 8.21
CA LEU A 552 -8.47 12.10 7.67
C LEU A 552 -7.15 11.60 8.29
N ALA A 553 -7.21 11.00 9.48
CA ALA A 553 -6.05 10.54 10.23
C ALA A 553 -5.99 9.01 10.42
N THR A 554 -6.97 8.24 9.93
CA THR A 554 -6.98 6.77 10.04
C THR A 554 -7.75 6.13 8.89
N TRP A 555 -7.29 4.97 8.44
CA TRP A 555 -7.88 4.24 7.32
C TRP A 555 -9.01 3.29 7.72
N LEU A 556 -9.50 3.37 8.96
CA LEU A 556 -10.57 2.51 9.46
C LEU A 556 -11.89 2.75 8.70
N ARG A 557 -12.53 1.67 8.21
CA ARG A 557 -13.77 1.78 7.41
C ARG A 557 -14.85 0.79 7.83
N LEU A 558 -16.07 1.11 7.38
CA LEU A 558 -17.19 0.18 7.32
C LEU A 558 -17.36 -0.30 5.88
N GLU A 559 -17.58 -1.60 5.70
CA GLU A 559 -17.83 -2.20 4.39
C GLU A 559 -19.18 -1.77 3.78
N ASP A 560 -20.08 -1.24 4.60
CA ASP A 560 -21.43 -0.77 4.31
C ASP A 560 -21.59 0.27 3.19
N GLY A 561 -20.51 0.66 2.52
CA GLY A 561 -20.48 1.45 1.29
C GLY A 561 -20.74 2.94 1.50
N GLU A 562 -21.81 3.31 2.20
CA GLU A 562 -22.21 4.71 2.40
C GLU A 562 -22.12 5.18 3.85
N ARG A 563 -22.30 4.26 4.81
CA ARG A 563 -22.29 4.62 6.23
C ARG A 563 -20.86 4.79 6.73
N ARG A 564 -20.60 5.92 7.38
CA ARG A 564 -19.37 6.15 8.14
C ARG A 564 -19.47 5.60 9.56
N THR A 565 -20.68 5.61 10.12
CA THR A 565 -20.94 5.16 11.48
C THR A 565 -22.05 4.10 11.56
N VAL A 566 -22.01 3.26 12.60
CA VAL A 566 -23.03 2.27 12.95
C VAL A 566 -23.76 2.62 14.25
N HIS A 567 -24.95 2.05 14.45
CA HIS A 567 -25.64 2.17 15.73
C HIS A 567 -24.92 1.33 16.80
N PRO A 568 -24.82 1.78 18.07
CA PRO A 568 -24.20 0.99 19.14
C PRO A 568 -24.72 -0.45 19.25
N GLU A 569 -26.02 -0.67 19.05
CA GLU A 569 -26.65 -1.99 19.14
C GLU A 569 -26.22 -2.98 18.04
N GLU A 570 -25.54 -2.52 16.99
CA GLU A 570 -24.97 -3.41 15.97
C GLU A 570 -23.74 -4.17 16.50
N TRP A 571 -23.10 -3.65 17.55
CA TRP A 571 -22.02 -4.33 18.25
C TRP A 571 -22.55 -5.46 19.14
N ILE A 572 -21.71 -6.44 19.43
CA ILE A 572 -21.98 -7.47 20.43
C ILE A 572 -21.05 -7.24 21.62
N ASN A 573 -21.62 -7.27 22.83
CA ASN A 573 -20.84 -7.32 24.05
C ASN A 573 -19.94 -8.57 24.07
N SER A 574 -18.63 -8.38 24.19
CA SER A 574 -17.63 -9.46 24.15
C SER A 574 -17.82 -10.52 25.24
N ALA A 575 -18.48 -10.22 26.36
CA ALA A 575 -18.86 -11.23 27.37
C ALA A 575 -19.86 -12.26 26.83
N ALA A 576 -20.57 -11.97 25.74
CA ALA A 576 -21.43 -12.96 25.09
C ALA A 576 -20.64 -14.14 24.50
N CYS A 577 -19.37 -13.91 24.14
CA CYS A 577 -18.48 -14.95 23.61
C CYS A 577 -18.01 -15.93 24.70
N GLU A 578 -18.05 -15.54 25.98
CA GLU A 578 -17.59 -16.35 27.11
C GLU A 578 -18.35 -17.67 27.24
N SER A 579 -19.61 -17.76 26.79
CA SER A 579 -20.43 -18.97 26.95
C SER A 579 -19.93 -20.19 26.16
N CYS A 580 -19.09 -19.98 25.16
CA CYS A 580 -18.44 -21.04 24.38
C CYS A 580 -16.91 -20.87 24.29
N HIS A 581 -16.37 -19.69 24.58
CA HIS A 581 -14.94 -19.36 24.49
C HIS A 581 -14.39 -18.90 25.84
N SER A 582 -14.67 -19.66 26.91
CA SER A 582 -14.33 -19.27 28.28
C SER A 582 -12.84 -18.92 28.46
N ASP A 583 -11.94 -19.82 28.05
CA ASP A 583 -10.48 -19.60 28.13
C ASP A 583 -10.02 -18.36 27.35
N MET A 584 -10.55 -18.16 26.13
CA MET A 584 -10.15 -17.03 25.27
C MET A 584 -10.65 -15.70 25.83
N PHE A 585 -11.85 -15.69 26.40
CA PHE A 585 -12.41 -14.51 27.08
C PHE A 585 -11.57 -14.15 28.31
N GLU A 586 -11.21 -15.13 29.15
CA GLU A 586 -10.36 -14.90 30.33
C GLU A 586 -8.99 -14.32 29.95
N GLN A 587 -8.40 -14.79 28.84
CA GLN A 587 -7.14 -14.27 28.31
C GLN A 587 -7.27 -12.82 27.81
N TRP A 588 -8.33 -12.51 27.06
CA TRP A 588 -8.55 -11.19 26.46
C TRP A 588 -8.99 -10.13 27.47
N VAL A 589 -9.85 -10.50 28.43
CA VAL A 589 -10.64 -9.54 29.22
C VAL A 589 -9.80 -8.66 30.15
N ASP A 590 -8.63 -9.10 30.57
CA ASP A 590 -7.71 -8.29 31.38
C ASP A 590 -6.46 -7.83 30.58
N SER A 591 -6.38 -8.21 29.31
CA SER A 591 -5.29 -7.85 28.40
C SER A 591 -5.22 -6.35 28.15
N ASN A 592 -4.09 -5.88 27.63
CA ASN A 592 -4.01 -4.51 27.14
C ASN A 592 -4.93 -4.27 25.94
N HIS A 593 -5.31 -5.31 25.18
CA HIS A 593 -6.14 -5.12 24.00
C HIS A 593 -7.56 -4.61 24.33
N ARG A 594 -8.13 -5.06 25.45
CA ARG A 594 -9.40 -4.52 25.95
C ARG A 594 -9.23 -3.13 26.58
N LEU A 595 -8.23 -2.91 27.42
CA LEU A 595 -8.18 -1.68 28.23
C LEU A 595 -7.15 -0.66 27.74
N MET A 596 -6.93 -0.54 26.42
CA MET A 596 -5.94 0.40 25.86
C MET A 596 -6.43 1.83 25.60
N SER A 597 -7.74 2.10 25.70
CA SER A 597 -8.33 3.41 25.39
C SER A 597 -8.59 4.24 26.66
N GLU A 598 -9.83 4.68 26.90
CA GLU A 598 -10.22 5.58 28.00
C GLU A 598 -9.81 5.04 29.38
N SER A 599 -9.79 3.71 29.56
CA SER A 599 -9.23 3.04 30.74
C SER A 599 -7.72 3.10 30.89
N ASN A 600 -6.95 3.32 29.85
CA ASN A 600 -5.50 3.44 30.00
C ASN A 600 -5.14 4.88 30.44
N PRO A 601 -4.63 5.06 31.68
CA PRO A 601 -4.44 6.39 32.23
C PRO A 601 -3.31 7.17 31.54
N TYR A 602 -2.32 6.49 30.95
CA TYR A 602 -1.26 7.10 30.16
C TYR A 602 -1.79 7.53 28.79
N TYR A 603 -2.52 6.65 28.11
CA TYR A 603 -3.17 6.97 26.83
C TYR A 603 -4.05 8.21 26.94
N ARG A 604 -4.90 8.27 27.98
CA ARG A 604 -5.82 9.39 28.18
C ARG A 604 -5.10 10.73 28.31
N VAL A 605 -3.95 10.76 28.99
CA VAL A 605 -3.13 11.98 29.09
C VAL A 605 -2.59 12.39 27.72
N MET A 606 -2.13 11.42 26.93
CA MET A 606 -1.60 11.67 25.57
C MET A 606 -2.71 12.12 24.61
N GLU A 607 -3.87 11.46 24.64
CA GLU A 607 -5.02 11.82 23.82
C GLU A 607 -5.55 13.23 24.19
N ASP A 608 -5.60 13.57 25.49
CA ASP A 608 -5.95 14.91 25.96
C ASP A 608 -4.97 15.97 25.47
N LEU A 609 -3.68 15.67 25.53
CA LEU A 609 -2.65 16.56 25.00
C LEU A 609 -2.84 16.75 23.49
N ALA A 610 -3.07 15.67 22.75
CA ALA A 610 -3.27 15.71 21.31
C ALA A 610 -4.51 16.52 20.91
N GLY A 611 -5.64 16.32 21.60
CA GLY A 611 -6.84 17.13 21.42
C GLY A 611 -6.63 18.61 21.73
N ALA A 612 -5.84 18.92 22.77
CA ALA A 612 -5.52 20.30 23.13
C ALA A 612 -4.55 20.99 22.15
N THR A 613 -3.58 20.27 21.59
CA THR A 613 -2.56 20.83 20.70
C THR A 613 -2.99 20.82 19.23
N GLU A 614 -3.61 19.75 18.76
CA GLU A 614 -3.96 19.53 17.34
C GLU A 614 -5.47 19.65 17.05
N GLY A 615 -6.32 19.60 18.08
CA GLY A 615 -7.77 19.71 17.97
C GLY A 615 -8.51 18.38 18.10
N GLU A 616 -9.81 18.42 18.43
CA GLU A 616 -10.60 17.24 18.79
C GLU A 616 -10.67 16.15 17.69
N ALA A 617 -10.62 16.54 16.41
CA ALA A 617 -10.62 15.59 15.31
C ALA A 617 -9.36 14.70 15.28
N PHE A 618 -8.25 15.16 15.87
CA PHE A 618 -6.97 14.44 15.88
C PHE A 618 -7.05 13.18 16.73
N ARG A 619 -7.92 13.15 17.76
CA ARG A 619 -8.14 11.98 18.61
C ARG A 619 -8.56 10.73 17.82
N ALA A 620 -9.19 10.92 16.65
CA ALA A 620 -9.55 9.82 15.76
C ALA A 620 -8.33 9.02 15.29
N TRP A 621 -7.16 9.63 15.13
CA TRP A 621 -5.92 8.93 14.81
C TRP A 621 -5.55 7.92 15.90
N CYS A 622 -5.46 8.40 17.14
CA CYS A 622 -5.13 7.58 18.31
C CYS A 622 -6.18 6.48 18.51
N SER A 623 -7.45 6.85 18.42
CA SER A 623 -8.57 5.93 18.60
C SER A 623 -8.79 4.97 17.43
N GLY A 624 -8.23 5.22 16.24
CA GLY A 624 -8.28 4.27 15.13
C GLY A 624 -7.69 2.91 15.53
N CYS A 625 -6.58 2.92 16.27
CA CYS A 625 -5.97 1.71 16.83
C CYS A 625 -6.48 1.38 18.24
N HIS A 626 -6.67 2.40 19.09
CA HIS A 626 -6.96 2.18 20.51
C HIS A 626 -8.44 1.95 20.83
N ASN A 627 -9.37 2.46 20.02
CA ASN A 627 -10.81 2.33 20.23
C ASN A 627 -11.59 2.39 18.90
N PRO A 628 -11.32 1.47 17.98
CA PRO A 628 -11.91 1.50 16.64
C PRO A 628 -13.44 1.41 16.67
N GLU A 629 -14.00 0.64 17.61
CA GLU A 629 -15.46 0.52 17.76
C GLU A 629 -16.10 1.88 18.03
N ARG A 630 -15.48 2.72 18.86
CA ARG A 630 -15.96 4.07 19.16
C ARG A 630 -15.90 4.98 17.93
N VAL A 631 -14.80 4.94 17.18
CA VAL A 631 -14.65 5.69 15.93
C VAL A 631 -15.79 5.31 14.97
N LEU A 632 -16.05 4.01 14.82
CA LEU A 632 -17.09 3.48 13.95
C LEU A 632 -18.51 3.75 14.45
N VAL A 633 -18.74 4.09 15.71
CA VAL A 633 -20.06 4.54 16.20
C VAL A 633 -20.21 6.07 16.13
N GLY A 634 -19.10 6.80 15.95
CA GLY A 634 -19.09 8.26 15.96
C GLY A 634 -19.36 8.85 17.35
N LEU A 635 -19.03 8.13 18.42
CA LEU A 635 -19.16 8.65 19.78
C LEU A 635 -18.05 9.69 20.06
N PRO A 636 -18.37 10.80 20.73
CA PRO A 636 -17.37 11.81 21.09
C PRO A 636 -16.35 11.19 22.05
N PHE A 637 -15.06 11.50 21.94
CA PHE A 637 -14.03 11.04 22.89
C PHE A 637 -14.30 11.65 24.29
N ARG A 638 -14.32 10.84 25.35
CA ARG A 638 -14.68 11.27 26.71
C ARG A 638 -13.51 10.98 27.66
N GLY A 639 -12.78 12.02 28.06
CA GLY A 639 -11.65 11.90 29.00
C GLY A 639 -12.00 11.55 30.47
N HIS A 640 -13.15 10.92 30.78
CA HIS A 640 -13.69 10.89 32.15
C HIS A 640 -14.23 9.54 32.68
N GLY A 641 -13.94 8.41 32.04
CA GLY A 641 -14.10 7.06 32.65
C GLY A 641 -12.73 6.41 32.86
N ASN A 642 -12.53 5.65 33.94
CA ASN A 642 -11.33 4.83 34.13
C ASN A 642 -11.72 3.51 34.81
N ASP A 643 -11.74 2.43 34.05
CA ASP A 643 -11.98 1.06 34.50
C ASP A 643 -10.67 0.25 34.53
N MET A 644 -9.49 0.89 34.61
CA MET A 644 -8.18 0.20 34.57
C MET A 644 -8.02 -0.90 35.62
N PHE A 645 -8.69 -0.75 36.76
CA PHE A 645 -8.64 -1.68 37.89
C PHE A 645 -9.73 -2.75 37.84
N GLU A 646 -10.61 -2.71 36.84
CA GLU A 646 -11.61 -3.75 36.62
C GLU A 646 -10.93 -5.08 36.33
N LYS A 647 -11.50 -6.17 36.85
CA LYS A 647 -11.00 -7.53 36.67
C LYS A 647 -12.10 -8.42 36.10
N GLN A 648 -11.72 -9.36 35.25
CA GLN A 648 -12.58 -10.44 34.76
C GLN A 648 -13.86 -9.98 34.04
N GLY A 649 -13.87 -8.75 33.50
CA GLY A 649 -14.97 -8.23 32.70
C GLY A 649 -16.27 -8.02 33.48
N ALA A 650 -16.20 -7.72 34.78
CA ALA A 650 -17.36 -7.47 35.62
C ALA A 650 -18.36 -6.49 34.98
N SER A 651 -17.89 -5.41 34.37
CA SER A 651 -18.75 -4.41 33.70
C SER A 651 -19.45 -4.99 32.47
N LEU A 652 -18.72 -5.72 31.64
CA LEU A 652 -19.24 -6.39 30.45
C LEU A 652 -20.30 -7.43 30.81
N LYS A 653 -20.07 -8.22 31.87
CA LYS A 653 -21.01 -9.24 32.34
C LYS A 653 -22.29 -8.63 32.89
N GLU A 654 -22.18 -7.57 33.68
CA GLU A 654 -23.34 -6.85 34.21
C GLU A 654 -24.21 -6.29 33.08
N GLU A 655 -23.58 -5.67 32.09
CA GLU A 655 -24.29 -5.10 30.95
C GLU A 655 -24.96 -6.16 30.08
N LEU A 656 -24.28 -7.27 29.82
CA LEU A 656 -24.87 -8.39 29.09
C LEU A 656 -26.09 -8.94 29.82
N ALA A 657 -26.05 -9.04 31.16
CA ALA A 657 -27.19 -9.45 31.97
C ALA A 657 -28.38 -8.46 31.87
N GLN A 658 -28.12 -7.20 31.55
CA GLN A 658 -29.12 -6.17 31.28
C GLN A 658 -29.54 -6.11 29.80
N GLY A 659 -29.03 -7.01 28.94
CA GLY A 659 -29.29 -7.03 27.51
C GLY A 659 -28.63 -5.87 26.75
N LYS A 660 -27.60 -5.25 27.32
CA LYS A 660 -26.90 -4.11 26.72
C LYS A 660 -25.75 -4.62 25.83
N HIS A 661 -25.73 -4.07 24.63
CA HIS A 661 -24.66 -4.22 23.65
C HIS A 661 -24.13 -2.83 23.25
N GLY A 662 -22.91 -2.75 22.78
CA GLY A 662 -22.30 -1.47 22.40
C GLY A 662 -20.79 -1.51 22.29
N PRO A 663 -20.19 -0.46 21.72
CA PRO A 663 -18.74 -0.29 21.71
C PRO A 663 -18.25 -0.18 23.15
N LYS A 664 -17.17 -0.89 23.46
CA LYS A 664 -16.51 -0.81 24.76
C LYS A 664 -15.05 -0.44 24.61
N GLU A 665 -14.36 -0.38 25.73
CA GLU A 665 -12.97 0.02 25.76
C GLU A 665 -12.13 -0.94 24.89
N GLY A 666 -11.19 -0.38 24.13
CA GLY A 666 -10.21 -1.14 23.37
C GLY A 666 -10.74 -1.78 22.08
N THR A 667 -10.23 -2.98 21.80
CA THR A 667 -10.63 -3.81 20.68
C THR A 667 -11.39 -5.05 21.18
N GLY A 668 -12.70 -5.10 20.90
CA GLY A 668 -13.56 -6.21 21.27
C GLY A 668 -13.39 -7.43 20.37
N CYS A 669 -13.94 -8.57 20.84
CA CYS A 669 -13.94 -9.81 20.09
C CYS A 669 -14.58 -9.63 18.71
N LEU A 670 -15.74 -8.96 18.67
CA LEU A 670 -16.49 -8.76 17.43
C LEU A 670 -15.69 -7.93 16.43
N PHE A 671 -15.05 -6.85 16.87
CA PHE A 671 -14.24 -6.00 16.00
C PHE A 671 -13.13 -6.80 15.31
N CYS A 672 -12.26 -7.45 16.08
CA CYS A 672 -11.15 -8.24 15.55
C CYS A 672 -11.64 -9.35 14.62
N HIS A 673 -12.76 -10.01 14.98
CA HIS A 673 -13.31 -11.12 14.20
C HIS A 673 -14.20 -10.70 13.01
N ARG A 674 -14.40 -9.40 12.80
CA ARG A 674 -15.24 -8.86 11.71
C ARG A 674 -14.52 -7.83 10.85
N ILE A 675 -13.21 -7.76 10.96
CA ILE A 675 -12.37 -7.18 9.91
C ILE A 675 -12.50 -8.10 8.69
N THR A 676 -12.98 -7.58 7.57
CA THR A 676 -13.18 -8.34 6.33
C THR A 676 -12.08 -8.09 5.32
N ARG A 677 -11.33 -7.00 5.47
CA ARG A 677 -10.25 -6.63 4.56
C ARG A 677 -9.20 -5.76 5.24
N LEU A 678 -7.95 -5.97 4.84
CA LEU A 678 -6.83 -5.08 5.13
C LEU A 678 -6.69 -4.10 3.96
N GLU A 679 -6.64 -2.80 4.26
CA GLU A 679 -6.53 -1.75 3.22
C GLU A 679 -5.07 -1.45 2.84
N ASP A 680 -4.12 -2.01 3.60
CA ASP A 680 -2.65 -1.93 3.42
C ASP A 680 -2.13 -0.54 3.02
N ALA A 681 -2.52 0.49 3.80
CA ALA A 681 -2.06 1.87 3.65
C ALA A 681 -0.73 2.17 4.37
N GLY A 682 -0.02 1.14 4.85
CA GLY A 682 1.23 1.25 5.61
C GLY A 682 1.08 1.37 7.14
N GLY A 683 -0.14 1.54 7.67
CA GLY A 683 -0.39 1.66 9.12
C GLY A 683 -1.71 2.40 9.46
N ASN A 684 -1.81 2.93 10.68
CA ASN A 684 -2.92 3.81 11.13
C ASN A 684 -4.34 3.20 11.00
N ALA A 685 -4.49 1.95 11.42
CA ALA A 685 -5.71 1.15 11.38
C ALA A 685 -6.29 0.98 9.96
N ALA A 686 -5.43 0.61 9.01
CA ALA A 686 -5.81 0.34 7.62
C ALA A 686 -6.61 -0.95 7.45
N MET A 687 -7.89 -0.91 7.83
CA MET A 687 -8.78 -2.06 7.82
C MET A 687 -10.25 -1.68 7.58
N THR A 688 -10.99 -2.63 7.02
CA THR A 688 -12.42 -2.54 6.76
C THR A 688 -13.17 -3.56 7.61
N VAL A 689 -14.24 -3.11 8.27
CA VAL A 689 -15.07 -3.88 9.20
C VAL A 689 -16.48 -4.02 8.67
N ASN A 690 -17.09 -5.19 8.87
CA ASN A 690 -18.47 -5.45 8.47
C ASN A 690 -19.27 -6.07 9.62
N LEU A 691 -20.40 -5.46 10.00
CA LEU A 691 -21.22 -5.93 11.12
C LEU A 691 -22.55 -6.57 10.70
N LYS A 692 -22.92 -6.50 9.41
CA LYS A 692 -24.30 -6.77 8.96
C LYS A 692 -24.52 -8.15 8.34
N ASP A 693 -23.56 -8.65 7.57
CA ASP A 693 -23.77 -9.83 6.72
C ASP A 693 -23.37 -11.16 7.40
N ARG A 694 -23.49 -11.22 8.73
CA ARG A 694 -23.29 -12.49 9.45
C ARG A 694 -24.51 -13.38 9.29
N GLU A 695 -24.32 -14.58 8.76
CA GLU A 695 -25.35 -15.62 8.81
C GLU A 695 -25.50 -16.10 10.26
N GLN A 696 -26.73 -16.08 10.77
CA GLN A 696 -27.02 -16.36 12.17
C GLN A 696 -27.83 -17.65 12.33
N TYR A 697 -27.60 -18.35 13.43
CA TYR A 697 -28.44 -19.47 13.82
C TYR A 697 -29.76 -18.97 14.41
N ILE A 698 -30.81 -19.78 14.30
CA ILE A 698 -32.11 -19.46 14.87
C ILE A 698 -31.92 -19.29 16.39
N PHE A 699 -32.31 -18.10 16.89
CA PHE A 699 -32.19 -17.69 18.29
C PHE A 699 -30.77 -17.40 18.81
N GLU A 700 -29.76 -17.28 17.94
CA GLU A 700 -28.37 -16.95 18.32
C GLU A 700 -28.29 -15.69 19.23
N ASN A 701 -29.02 -14.63 18.89
CA ASN A 701 -29.05 -13.38 19.66
C ASN A 701 -30.28 -13.25 20.57
N SER A 702 -30.98 -14.35 20.89
CA SER A 702 -32.17 -14.28 21.74
C SER A 702 -31.81 -13.93 23.18
N SER A 703 -32.56 -12.99 23.78
CA SER A 703 -32.46 -12.68 25.20
C SER A 703 -33.20 -13.68 26.10
N ASN A 704 -34.01 -14.58 25.53
CA ASN A 704 -34.68 -15.64 26.28
C ASN A 704 -33.69 -16.79 26.54
N PRO A 705 -33.44 -17.19 27.80
CA PRO A 705 -32.42 -18.20 28.13
C PRO A 705 -32.59 -19.55 27.43
N VAL A 706 -33.83 -20.02 27.24
CA VAL A 706 -34.11 -21.31 26.58
C VAL A 706 -33.84 -21.23 25.09
N LEU A 707 -34.27 -20.14 24.46
CA LEU A 707 -34.04 -19.90 23.04
C LEU A 707 -32.55 -19.65 22.76
N LYS A 708 -31.86 -18.92 23.65
CA LYS A 708 -30.41 -18.71 23.57
C LYS A 708 -29.65 -20.03 23.65
N TRP A 709 -29.99 -20.89 24.61
CA TRP A 709 -29.42 -22.24 24.71
C TRP A 709 -29.64 -23.08 23.45
N LEU A 710 -30.82 -22.97 22.81
CA LEU A 710 -31.07 -23.60 21.52
C LEU A 710 -30.17 -23.04 20.41
N GLY A 711 -29.96 -21.72 20.38
CA GLY A 711 -29.01 -21.07 19.45
C GLY A 711 -27.58 -21.57 19.66
N GLU A 712 -27.08 -21.51 20.88
CA GLU A 712 -25.74 -21.99 21.27
C GLU A 712 -25.55 -23.49 20.95
N SER A 713 -26.56 -24.32 21.21
CA SER A 713 -26.53 -25.75 20.89
C SER A 713 -26.45 -26.01 19.38
N GLN A 714 -27.12 -25.19 18.57
CA GLN A 714 -27.04 -25.30 17.12
C GLN A 714 -25.66 -24.91 16.59
N ILE A 715 -25.07 -23.83 17.12
CA ILE A 715 -23.70 -23.40 16.79
C ILE A 715 -22.71 -24.52 17.09
N ASN A 716 -22.75 -25.08 18.30
CA ASN A 716 -21.84 -26.14 18.71
C ASN A 716 -22.02 -27.44 17.90
N ALA A 717 -23.25 -27.75 17.46
CA ALA A 717 -23.52 -28.94 16.66
C ALA A 717 -23.06 -28.81 15.20
N LYS A 718 -23.06 -27.60 14.64
CA LYS A 718 -22.68 -27.33 13.23
C LYS A 718 -21.94 -25.98 13.12
N PRO A 719 -20.70 -25.86 13.59
CA PRO A 719 -20.01 -24.57 13.76
C PRO A 719 -19.53 -23.91 12.46
N GLU A 720 -19.73 -24.53 11.30
CA GLU A 720 -19.16 -24.08 10.02
C GLU A 720 -19.61 -22.67 9.64
N VAL A 721 -20.90 -22.36 9.77
CA VAL A 721 -21.46 -21.03 9.43
C VAL A 721 -20.92 -19.96 10.39
N HIS A 722 -20.85 -20.28 11.68
CA HIS A 722 -20.22 -19.41 12.68
C HIS A 722 -18.76 -19.13 12.31
N LYS A 723 -17.97 -20.18 12.03
CA LYS A 723 -16.56 -20.03 11.67
C LYS A 723 -16.36 -19.16 10.43
N GLN A 724 -17.16 -19.38 9.38
CA GLN A 724 -17.10 -18.57 8.15
C GLN A 724 -17.47 -17.11 8.40
N SER A 725 -18.41 -16.85 9.33
CA SER A 725 -18.83 -15.49 9.68
C SER A 725 -17.80 -14.72 10.53
N TYR A 726 -16.85 -15.39 11.19
CA TYR A 726 -15.92 -14.72 12.13
C TYR A 726 -14.44 -14.96 11.83
N SER A 727 -14.09 -15.59 10.71
CA SER A 727 -12.71 -15.92 10.36
C SER A 727 -12.37 -15.44 8.95
N GLN A 728 -11.21 -14.79 8.81
CA GLN A 728 -10.64 -14.46 7.51
C GLN A 728 -9.36 -15.25 7.24
N PRO A 729 -9.01 -15.50 5.95
CA PRO A 729 -7.76 -16.17 5.60
C PRO A 729 -6.51 -15.45 6.14
N PHE A 730 -6.51 -14.10 6.17
CA PHE A 730 -5.37 -13.28 6.59
C PHE A 730 -5.15 -13.22 8.12
N TYR A 731 -5.96 -13.89 8.95
CA TYR A 731 -5.74 -13.90 10.41
C TYR A 731 -4.46 -14.60 10.86
N LYS A 732 -3.73 -15.21 9.94
CA LYS A 732 -2.41 -15.81 10.18
C LYS A 732 -1.27 -14.97 9.62
N ASP A 733 -1.58 -13.89 8.94
CA ASP A 733 -0.65 -13.00 8.27
C ASP A 733 -0.26 -11.87 9.22
N GLU A 734 1.03 -11.55 9.29
CA GLU A 734 1.56 -10.48 10.11
C GLU A 734 1.09 -9.09 9.68
N GLN A 735 0.63 -8.94 8.43
CA GLN A 735 -0.04 -7.73 7.94
C GLN A 735 -1.29 -7.38 8.77
N TYR A 736 -1.95 -8.39 9.37
CA TYR A 736 -3.05 -8.15 10.30
C TYR A 736 -2.60 -7.27 11.48
N CYS A 737 -1.44 -7.58 12.06
CA CYS A 737 -0.85 -6.82 13.16
C CYS A 737 -0.28 -5.47 12.67
N LYS A 738 0.33 -5.43 11.47
CA LYS A 738 0.86 -4.20 10.83
C LYS A 738 -0.17 -3.07 10.82
N SER A 739 -1.45 -3.40 10.59
CA SER A 739 -2.53 -2.42 10.51
C SER A 739 -2.61 -1.46 11.70
N CYS A 740 -2.28 -1.91 12.92
CA CYS A 740 -2.21 -1.06 14.13
C CYS A 740 -0.79 -0.88 14.67
N HIS A 741 0.14 -1.80 14.40
CA HIS A 741 1.51 -1.80 14.93
C HIS A 741 2.54 -1.09 14.04
N ASN A 742 2.11 -0.57 12.89
CA ASN A 742 2.80 0.50 12.18
C ASN A 742 1.98 1.79 12.28
N GLU A 743 2.67 2.88 12.61
CA GLU A 743 2.07 4.18 12.89
C GLU A 743 2.92 5.30 12.30
N PHE A 744 2.27 6.20 11.56
CA PHE A 744 2.87 7.43 11.06
C PHE A 744 2.01 8.64 11.39
N SER A 745 2.65 9.78 11.61
CA SER A 745 1.94 11.03 11.91
C SER A 745 1.06 11.48 10.73
N PRO A 746 -0.21 11.87 10.93
CA PRO A 746 -1.07 12.42 9.89
C PRO A 746 -0.45 13.66 9.23
N GLY A 747 -0.60 13.83 7.93
CA GLY A 747 -0.02 14.96 7.20
C GLY A 747 1.48 14.81 6.93
N LEU A 748 2.34 14.90 7.95
CA LEU A 748 3.81 14.80 7.82
C LEU A 748 4.28 13.41 7.38
N GLY A 749 3.49 12.36 7.63
CA GLY A 749 3.83 10.98 7.24
C GLY A 749 5.04 10.37 7.97
N ALA A 750 5.61 11.04 8.97
CA ALA A 750 6.78 10.55 9.68
C ALA A 750 6.46 9.24 10.43
N MET A 751 7.24 8.19 10.14
CA MET A 751 7.09 6.88 10.77
C MET A 751 7.51 6.92 12.24
N VAL A 752 6.52 6.92 13.14
CA VAL A 752 6.71 6.90 14.59
C VAL A 752 7.02 5.47 15.05
N VAL A 753 6.17 4.52 14.62
CA VAL A 753 6.29 3.10 14.94
C VAL A 753 6.34 2.29 13.65
N ASP A 754 7.35 1.41 13.54
CA ASP A 754 7.56 0.53 12.39
C ASP A 754 7.93 -0.89 12.87
N THR A 755 7.16 -1.43 13.82
CA THR A 755 7.47 -2.73 14.43
C THR A 755 7.39 -3.86 13.41
N TRP A 756 6.46 -3.78 12.45
CA TRP A 756 6.37 -4.77 11.39
C TRP A 756 7.57 -4.67 10.43
N GLY A 757 7.98 -3.46 10.02
CA GLY A 757 9.15 -3.29 9.14
C GLY A 757 10.47 -3.69 9.81
N GLU A 758 10.57 -3.58 11.13
CA GLU A 758 11.67 -4.15 11.91
C GLU A 758 11.67 -5.69 11.85
N TRP A 759 10.50 -6.32 12.01
CA TRP A 759 10.32 -7.77 11.90
C TRP A 759 10.57 -8.30 10.50
N GLU A 760 10.04 -7.63 9.49
CA GLU A 760 10.14 -8.02 8.09
C GLU A 760 11.60 -8.18 7.65
N LYS A 761 12.49 -7.31 8.15
CA LYS A 761 13.92 -7.28 7.85
C LYS A 761 14.75 -8.26 8.68
N SER A 762 14.14 -8.92 9.67
CA SER A 762 14.83 -9.83 10.59
C SER A 762 14.83 -11.27 10.10
N SER A 763 15.65 -12.11 10.74
CA SER A 763 15.71 -13.55 10.53
C SER A 763 14.42 -14.29 10.91
N PHE A 764 13.52 -13.64 11.65
CA PHE A 764 12.23 -14.18 12.05
C PHE A 764 11.22 -14.16 10.90
N ASN A 765 11.36 -13.25 9.93
CA ASN A 765 10.61 -13.30 8.69
C ASN A 765 11.32 -14.20 7.67
N ASN A 766 11.03 -15.51 7.74
CA ASN A 766 11.70 -16.49 6.88
C ASN A 766 10.70 -17.42 6.15
N PRO A 767 9.85 -16.90 5.25
CA PRO A 767 8.79 -17.69 4.61
C PRO A 767 9.33 -18.93 3.87
N GLU A 768 10.58 -18.89 3.39
CA GLU A 768 11.28 -20.01 2.73
C GLU A 768 11.66 -21.15 3.71
N ASN A 769 11.69 -20.88 5.02
CA ASN A 769 11.97 -21.87 6.05
C ASN A 769 10.97 -21.75 7.21
N PRO A 770 9.83 -22.48 7.15
CA PRO A 770 8.76 -22.40 8.14
C PRO A 770 9.17 -22.68 9.59
N GLU A 771 10.22 -23.47 9.84
CA GLU A 771 10.71 -23.73 11.20
C GLU A 771 11.43 -22.52 11.82
N LYS A 772 11.95 -21.63 10.96
CA LYS A 772 12.61 -20.37 11.34
C LYS A 772 11.69 -19.17 11.23
N HIS A 773 10.63 -19.26 10.43
CA HIS A 773 9.61 -18.22 10.34
C HIS A 773 8.83 -18.14 11.65
N ARG A 774 8.90 -16.99 12.32
CA ARG A 774 8.21 -16.72 13.57
C ARG A 774 7.54 -15.35 13.48
N GLY A 775 6.26 -15.38 13.11
CA GLY A 775 5.41 -14.19 13.03
C GLY A 775 4.96 -13.66 14.39
N CYS A 776 4.26 -12.52 14.36
CA CYS A 776 3.75 -11.84 15.54
C CYS A 776 2.87 -12.77 16.40
N ILE A 777 1.96 -13.51 15.77
CA ILE A 777 1.00 -14.41 16.43
C ILE A 777 1.72 -15.58 17.11
N ALA A 778 2.78 -16.11 16.50
CA ALA A 778 3.55 -17.22 17.03
C ALA A 778 4.24 -16.89 18.37
N CYS A 779 4.52 -15.60 18.63
CA CYS A 779 5.16 -15.14 19.86
C CYS A 779 4.15 -14.50 20.84
N HIS A 780 3.33 -13.55 20.37
CA HIS A 780 2.48 -12.71 21.23
C HIS A 780 1.11 -13.32 21.56
N MET A 781 0.71 -14.36 20.81
CA MET A 781 -0.52 -15.13 21.03
C MET A 781 -0.19 -16.61 21.34
N HIS A 782 1.01 -16.87 21.85
CA HIS A 782 1.50 -18.19 22.22
C HIS A 782 0.97 -18.64 23.60
N GLY A 783 0.51 -19.88 23.72
CA GLY A 783 -0.09 -20.38 24.97
C GLY A 783 0.86 -20.46 26.18
N ASP A 784 2.18 -20.45 25.95
CA ASP A 784 3.19 -20.44 27.02
C ASP A 784 4.44 -19.67 26.54
N ILE A 785 4.69 -18.49 27.09
CA ILE A 785 5.78 -17.61 26.65
C ILE A 785 7.16 -18.23 26.88
N ALA A 786 7.31 -19.09 27.90
CA ALA A 786 8.57 -19.76 28.18
C ALA A 786 8.92 -20.84 27.13
N LYS A 787 7.99 -21.17 26.22
CA LYS A 787 8.12 -22.24 25.21
C LYS A 787 7.87 -21.75 23.79
N ILE A 788 8.12 -20.46 23.50
CA ILE A 788 7.95 -19.92 22.14
C ILE A 788 8.79 -20.73 21.14
N GLY A 789 8.11 -21.31 20.15
CA GLY A 789 8.69 -22.23 19.16
C GLY A 789 8.32 -23.70 19.38
N GLU A 790 7.61 -24.02 20.47
CA GLU A 790 7.03 -25.35 20.72
C GLU A 790 5.51 -25.30 20.58
N ASP A 791 4.90 -26.36 20.07
CA ASP A 791 3.44 -26.44 20.01
C ASP A 791 2.83 -26.62 21.41
N VAL A 792 1.84 -25.79 21.78
CA VAL A 792 1.09 -25.91 23.04
C VAL A 792 -0.33 -26.42 22.76
N PRO A 793 -0.65 -27.68 23.11
CA PRO A 793 -1.98 -28.23 22.88
C PRO A 793 -3.06 -27.52 23.70
N GLY A 794 -4.22 -27.28 23.11
CA GLY A 794 -5.34 -26.64 23.79
C GLY A 794 -6.61 -26.60 22.95
N ILE A 795 -7.69 -26.07 23.52
CA ILE A 795 -8.98 -25.88 22.85
C ILE A 795 -9.20 -24.39 22.61
N SER A 796 -9.92 -24.04 21.54
CA SER A 796 -10.36 -22.66 21.31
C SER A 796 -11.82 -22.42 21.70
N THR A 797 -12.57 -23.49 21.95
CA THR A 797 -14.00 -23.49 22.26
C THR A 797 -14.26 -24.60 23.26
N ASP A 798 -15.10 -24.36 24.25
CA ASP A 798 -15.47 -25.30 25.30
C ASP A 798 -16.05 -26.59 24.68
N GLY A 799 -15.51 -27.74 25.07
CA GLY A 799 -15.89 -29.04 24.49
C GLY A 799 -15.46 -29.25 23.03
N GLY A 800 -14.70 -28.31 22.45
CA GLY A 800 -14.18 -28.39 21.09
C GLY A 800 -12.99 -29.35 20.93
N ARG A 801 -12.52 -29.48 19.68
CA ARG A 801 -11.36 -30.32 19.36
C ARG A 801 -10.07 -29.71 19.94
N VAL A 802 -9.26 -30.57 20.57
CA VAL A 802 -7.88 -30.22 20.96
C VAL A 802 -7.04 -29.97 19.71
N LYS A 803 -6.50 -28.75 19.60
CA LYS A 803 -5.53 -28.33 18.58
C LYS A 803 -4.13 -28.70 19.04
N LYS A 804 -3.23 -28.97 18.08
CA LYS A 804 -1.81 -29.23 18.36
C LYS A 804 -1.14 -28.00 18.98
N ASN A 805 -1.43 -26.83 18.42
CA ASN A 805 -1.02 -25.53 18.94
C ASN A 805 -2.23 -24.60 19.02
N VAL A 806 -2.55 -24.11 20.21
CA VAL A 806 -3.66 -23.18 20.43
C VAL A 806 -3.17 -21.74 20.31
N VAL A 807 -3.92 -20.91 19.57
CA VAL A 807 -3.70 -19.46 19.52
C VAL A 807 -4.51 -18.83 20.65
N THR A 808 -3.86 -17.97 21.43
CA THR A 808 -4.38 -17.42 22.70
C THR A 808 -4.51 -15.90 22.65
N HIS A 809 -5.33 -15.31 23.51
CA HIS A 809 -5.75 -13.89 23.40
C HIS A 809 -5.22 -13.00 24.54
N GLN A 810 -4.10 -13.35 25.18
CA GLN A 810 -3.51 -12.45 26.17
C GLN A 810 -2.72 -11.28 25.58
N PHE A 811 -2.30 -11.38 24.30
CA PHE A 811 -1.52 -10.36 23.58
C PHE A 811 -0.29 -9.90 24.38
N THR A 812 0.52 -10.86 24.83
CA THR A 812 1.64 -10.60 25.75
C THR A 812 2.62 -9.61 25.13
N GLY A 813 2.96 -8.55 25.85
CA GLY A 813 3.90 -7.53 25.40
C GLY A 813 4.73 -6.97 26.56
N ALA A 814 5.28 -5.77 26.37
CA ALA A 814 6.20 -5.17 27.35
C ALA A 814 5.48 -4.54 28.58
N ASN A 815 4.18 -4.24 28.48
CA ASN A 815 3.45 -3.56 29.56
C ASN A 815 2.98 -4.54 30.63
N HIS A 816 3.92 -5.00 31.44
CA HIS A 816 3.66 -5.83 32.63
C HIS A 816 2.91 -5.06 33.72
N PHE A 817 3.17 -3.76 33.87
CA PHE A 817 2.66 -2.96 34.97
C PHE A 817 1.13 -2.84 34.94
N LEU A 818 0.57 -2.27 33.86
CA LEU A 818 -0.88 -2.05 33.81
C LEU A 818 -1.63 -3.37 33.85
N VAL A 819 -1.16 -4.38 33.14
CA VAL A 819 -1.75 -5.73 33.15
C VAL A 819 -1.70 -6.36 34.55
N GLY A 820 -0.59 -6.22 35.28
CA GLY A 820 -0.41 -6.77 36.62
C GLY A 820 -1.31 -6.17 37.70
N LEU A 821 -1.78 -4.93 37.51
CA LEU A 821 -2.81 -4.35 38.38
C LEU A 821 -4.10 -5.19 38.40
N ARG A 822 -4.37 -5.93 37.30
CA ARG A 822 -5.56 -6.76 37.13
C ARG A 822 -5.26 -8.25 37.27
N ASN A 823 -4.25 -8.74 36.54
CA ASN A 823 -4.01 -10.15 36.31
C ASN A 823 -2.52 -10.52 36.50
N PRO A 824 -2.15 -11.11 37.65
CA PRO A 824 -0.77 -11.52 37.95
C PRO A 824 -0.20 -12.58 36.99
N THR A 825 -1.05 -13.42 36.40
CA THR A 825 -0.61 -14.44 35.42
C THR A 825 -0.13 -13.77 34.14
N LEU A 826 -0.88 -12.80 33.63
CA LEU A 826 -0.49 -12.06 32.42
C LEU A 826 0.70 -11.12 32.66
N GLU A 827 0.84 -10.58 33.87
CA GLU A 827 2.07 -9.87 34.29
C GLU A 827 3.28 -10.78 34.23
N LYS A 828 3.19 -11.98 34.82
CA LYS A 828 4.27 -12.97 34.81
C LYS A 828 4.69 -13.29 33.37
N MET A 829 3.74 -13.54 32.47
CA MET A 829 4.04 -13.79 31.05
C MET A 829 4.77 -12.63 30.39
N SER A 830 4.37 -11.38 30.70
CA SER A 830 5.03 -10.17 30.18
C SER A 830 6.47 -10.04 30.70
N ILE A 831 6.70 -10.32 31.99
CA ILE A 831 8.04 -10.31 32.59
C ILE A 831 8.93 -11.43 32.01
N GLU A 832 8.39 -12.62 31.82
CA GLU A 832 9.11 -13.74 31.19
C GLU A 832 9.53 -13.38 29.76
N LEU A 833 8.63 -12.81 28.96
CA LEU A 833 8.94 -12.36 27.59
C LEU A 833 10.08 -11.33 27.59
N LEU A 834 10.03 -10.35 28.49
CA LEU A 834 11.06 -9.32 28.62
C LEU A 834 12.42 -9.92 28.99
N LYS A 835 12.46 -10.83 29.98
CA LYS A 835 13.70 -11.47 30.45
C LYS A 835 14.36 -12.37 29.42
N THR A 836 13.60 -12.97 28.52
CA THR A 836 14.14 -13.83 27.46
C THR A 836 14.50 -13.08 26.18
N SER A 837 14.20 -11.78 26.10
CA SER A 837 14.40 -11.00 24.87
C SER A 837 15.87 -10.62 24.62
N ALA A 838 16.66 -10.45 25.69
CA ALA A 838 18.03 -9.97 25.61
C ALA A 838 19.01 -10.81 26.44
N SER A 839 20.31 -10.66 26.15
CA SER A 839 21.40 -11.17 26.97
C SER A 839 22.53 -10.15 27.12
N LEU A 840 23.35 -10.31 28.16
CA LEU A 840 24.50 -9.46 28.45
C LEU A 840 25.81 -10.22 28.30
N GLU A 841 26.80 -9.55 27.71
CA GLU A 841 28.21 -9.93 27.78
C GLU A 841 29.01 -8.72 28.28
N GLN A 842 30.14 -8.94 28.94
CA GLN A 842 31.01 -7.84 29.33
C GLN A 842 32.49 -8.19 29.20
N SER A 843 33.29 -7.17 28.90
CA SER A 843 34.74 -7.28 28.76
C SER A 843 35.42 -6.01 29.26
N LEU A 844 36.66 -6.14 29.72
CA LEU A 844 37.46 -5.03 30.20
C LEU A 844 38.83 -5.04 29.49
N ALA A 845 39.15 -3.95 28.81
CA ALA A 845 40.45 -3.73 28.16
C ALA A 845 40.84 -2.24 28.28
N ASP A 846 42.10 -1.94 28.57
CA ASP A 846 42.62 -0.56 28.66
C ASP A 846 41.76 0.38 29.54
N ASN A 847 41.39 -0.06 30.75
CA ASN A 847 40.47 0.63 31.67
C ASN A 847 39.08 0.97 31.09
N LYS A 848 38.68 0.34 29.98
CA LYS A 848 37.35 0.51 29.37
C LYS A 848 36.53 -0.75 29.54
N LEU A 849 35.47 -0.64 30.34
CA LEU A 849 34.45 -1.66 30.45
C LEU A 849 33.53 -1.55 29.24
N THR A 850 33.43 -2.62 28.45
CA THR A 850 32.45 -2.74 27.37
C THR A 850 31.37 -3.73 27.80
N VAL A 851 30.12 -3.28 27.83
CA VAL A 851 28.94 -4.12 28.08
C VAL A 851 28.17 -4.25 26.78
N ARG A 852 28.04 -5.48 26.28
CA ARG A 852 27.26 -5.81 25.10
C ARG A 852 25.86 -6.25 25.52
N VAL A 853 24.86 -5.65 24.90
CA VAL A 853 23.46 -6.09 24.99
C VAL A 853 23.08 -6.74 23.67
N ASN A 854 22.81 -8.05 23.68
CA ASN A 854 22.36 -8.79 22.50
C ASN A 854 20.84 -8.88 22.47
N ASN A 855 20.23 -8.71 21.29
CA ASN A 855 18.84 -9.08 21.05
C ASN A 855 18.80 -10.53 20.55
N ILE A 856 18.25 -11.43 21.36
CA ILE A 856 18.30 -12.88 21.10
C ILE A 856 16.92 -13.51 20.98
N GLY A 857 15.86 -12.78 21.32
CA GLY A 857 14.50 -13.31 21.42
C GLY A 857 13.43 -12.54 20.65
N ALA A 858 13.77 -11.38 20.07
CA ALA A 858 12.81 -10.54 19.35
C ALA A 858 13.20 -10.34 17.89
N GLY A 859 12.25 -10.61 16.99
CA GLY A 859 12.38 -10.29 15.56
C GLY A 859 12.34 -8.79 15.26
N HIS A 860 12.13 -7.93 16.25
CA HIS A 860 12.12 -6.47 16.10
C HIS A 860 13.14 -5.83 17.06
N ALA A 861 13.31 -4.51 17.03
CA ALA A 861 14.25 -3.83 17.91
C ALA A 861 13.84 -3.94 19.40
N LEU A 862 14.79 -3.74 20.31
CA LEU A 862 14.57 -3.66 21.75
C LEU A 862 14.93 -2.27 22.30
N PRO A 863 13.97 -1.56 22.93
CA PRO A 863 12.52 -1.77 22.84
C PRO A 863 11.95 -1.32 21.47
N THR A 864 10.95 -2.02 20.93
CA THR A 864 10.14 -1.56 19.77
C THR A 864 8.90 -0.77 20.23
N GLY A 865 8.05 -0.30 19.30
CA GLY A 865 6.85 0.48 19.59
C GLY A 865 7.16 1.95 19.86
N VAL A 866 6.47 2.53 20.84
CA VAL A 866 6.77 3.83 21.47
C VAL A 866 8.09 3.78 22.26
N ALA A 867 9.18 3.57 21.53
CA ALA A 867 10.53 3.42 22.05
C ALA A 867 11.16 4.75 22.50
N ASP A 868 10.45 5.85 22.36
CA ASP A 868 10.74 7.18 22.89
C ASP A 868 10.22 7.39 24.33
N PHE A 869 9.32 6.52 24.81
CA PHE A 869 8.78 6.55 26.18
C PHE A 869 9.26 5.40 27.08
N ARG A 870 9.68 4.27 26.52
CA ARG A 870 10.09 3.10 27.30
C ARG A 870 11.50 3.30 27.85
N GLU A 871 11.68 3.16 29.16
CA GLU A 871 13.01 3.20 29.78
C GLU A 871 13.59 1.79 29.76
N PHE A 872 14.65 1.61 28.97
CA PHE A 872 15.45 0.39 28.88
C PHE A 872 16.91 0.84 28.99
N TRP A 873 17.62 0.47 30.05
CA TRP A 873 18.94 1.03 30.33
C TRP A 873 19.89 0.05 31.02
N LEU A 874 21.18 0.37 31.02
CA LEU A 874 22.19 -0.35 31.81
C LEU A 874 22.39 0.30 33.18
N GLN A 875 22.38 -0.51 34.22
CA GLN A 875 22.86 -0.15 35.55
C GLN A 875 24.18 -0.88 35.82
N ILE A 876 25.23 -0.12 36.14
CA ILE A 876 26.60 -0.62 36.32
C ILE A 876 27.08 -0.32 37.73
N ASN A 877 27.71 -1.30 38.36
CA ASN A 877 28.47 -1.14 39.60
C ASN A 877 29.83 -1.82 39.47
N VAL A 878 30.90 -1.12 39.82
CA VAL A 878 32.26 -1.66 39.83
C VAL A 878 32.87 -1.47 41.21
N THR A 879 33.28 -2.56 41.83
CA THR A 879 33.99 -2.55 43.11
C THR A 879 35.41 -3.05 42.94
N ASP A 880 36.36 -2.40 43.60
CA ASP A 880 37.77 -2.79 43.59
C ASP A 880 38.10 -3.91 44.60
N ALA A 881 39.35 -4.35 44.61
CA ALA A 881 39.83 -5.41 45.51
C ALA A 881 39.77 -5.06 47.01
N THR A 882 39.66 -3.77 47.34
CA THR A 882 39.53 -3.29 48.72
C THR A 882 38.06 -3.21 49.17
N GLY A 883 37.13 -3.48 48.26
CA GLY A 883 35.69 -3.41 48.48
C GLY A 883 35.10 -2.01 48.28
N ASN A 884 35.87 -1.07 47.71
CA ASN A 884 35.38 0.28 47.42
C ASN A 884 34.62 0.29 46.09
N GLU A 885 33.49 0.99 46.04
CA GLU A 885 32.81 1.33 44.79
C GLU A 885 33.64 2.37 44.03
N VAL A 886 34.15 1.99 42.86
CA VAL A 886 35.02 2.86 42.03
C VAL A 886 34.27 3.41 40.82
N PHE A 887 33.18 2.79 40.39
CA PHE A 887 32.33 3.31 39.33
C PHE A 887 30.89 2.87 39.50
N LYS A 888 29.95 3.79 39.23
CA LYS A 888 28.51 3.57 39.34
C LYS A 888 27.79 4.39 38.26
N SER A 889 26.77 3.81 37.63
CA SER A 889 25.92 4.51 36.64
C SER A 889 24.57 3.81 36.49
N GLY A 890 23.52 4.57 36.16
CA GLY A 890 22.19 4.02 35.85
C GLY A 890 21.30 3.79 37.06
N TYR A 891 21.53 4.51 38.15
CA TYR A 891 20.69 4.45 39.35
C TYR A 891 19.56 5.48 39.27
N LEU A 892 18.61 5.36 40.20
CA LEU A 892 17.51 6.31 40.31
C LEU A 892 17.85 7.43 41.28
N ASP A 893 17.37 8.64 41.00
CA ASP A 893 17.39 9.77 41.93
C ASP A 893 16.33 9.63 43.04
N GLU A 894 16.25 10.60 43.96
CA GLU A 894 15.29 10.60 45.07
C GLU A 894 13.83 10.69 44.58
N GLU A 895 13.63 11.28 43.39
CA GLU A 895 12.34 11.40 42.71
C GLU A 895 11.97 10.16 41.88
N GLY A 896 12.88 9.19 41.76
CA GLY A 896 12.71 7.94 41.02
C GLY A 896 13.01 8.03 39.52
N ASN A 897 13.60 9.12 39.01
CA ASN A 897 14.05 9.22 37.61
C ASN A 897 15.40 8.52 37.43
N VAL A 898 15.64 7.97 36.24
CA VAL A 898 16.95 7.42 35.89
C VAL A 898 17.95 8.56 35.75
N GLU A 899 19.16 8.39 36.28
CA GLU A 899 20.29 9.33 36.13
C GLU A 899 20.42 9.82 34.67
N PRO A 900 20.57 11.13 34.41
CA PRO A 900 20.59 11.68 33.05
C PRO A 900 21.69 11.14 32.13
N ASP A 901 22.80 10.67 32.69
CA ASP A 901 23.95 10.14 31.96
C ASP A 901 23.95 8.59 31.84
N ALA A 902 22.91 7.93 32.35
CA ALA A 902 22.69 6.51 32.19
C ALA A 902 22.61 6.12 30.70
N ARG A 903 23.08 4.91 30.36
CA ARG A 903 22.99 4.39 28.99
C ARG A 903 21.60 3.88 28.70
N MET A 904 20.76 4.76 28.15
CA MET A 904 19.40 4.48 27.71
C MET A 904 19.37 3.95 26.26
N PHE A 905 18.56 2.94 26.01
CA PHE A 905 18.26 2.38 24.68
C PHE A 905 16.87 2.86 24.23
N MET A 906 16.82 3.94 23.46
CA MET A 906 15.57 4.61 23.08
C MET A 906 15.70 5.33 21.73
N LYS A 907 14.57 5.82 21.21
CA LYS A 907 14.58 6.86 20.16
C LYS A 907 14.43 8.24 20.80
N VAL A 908 15.09 9.23 20.20
CA VAL A 908 14.86 10.64 20.53
C VAL A 908 14.42 11.35 19.26
N PHE A 909 13.16 11.77 19.24
CA PHE A 909 12.56 12.52 18.14
C PHE A 909 12.75 14.03 18.35
N GLY A 910 13.04 14.73 17.25
CA GLY A 910 13.18 16.18 17.21
C GLY A 910 12.27 16.85 16.18
N ASP A 911 11.99 18.12 16.41
CA ASP A 911 11.32 19.01 15.46
C ASP A 911 12.28 19.42 14.32
N LYS A 912 11.82 20.28 13.40
CA LYS A 912 12.65 20.76 12.29
C LYS A 912 13.90 21.53 12.76
N GLU A 913 13.85 22.18 13.92
CA GLU A 913 14.99 22.86 14.55
C GLU A 913 15.94 21.91 15.29
N GLY A 914 15.60 20.63 15.41
CA GLY A 914 16.38 19.63 16.12
C GLY A 914 16.19 19.66 17.65
N LYS A 915 15.10 20.26 18.15
CA LYS A 915 14.74 20.21 19.57
C LYS A 915 13.88 18.99 19.86
N PRO A 916 14.09 18.29 20.99
CA PRO A 916 13.26 17.14 21.35
C PRO A 916 11.77 17.49 21.46
N VAL A 917 10.91 16.66 20.86
CA VAL A 917 9.44 16.89 20.84
C VAL A 917 8.72 16.36 22.09
N GLY A 918 9.36 15.47 22.85
CA GLY A 918 8.81 14.91 24.10
C GLY A 918 7.44 14.25 23.88
N LEU A 919 6.44 14.62 24.71
CA LEU A 919 5.07 14.08 24.64
C LEU A 919 4.33 14.37 23.32
N ILE A 920 4.82 15.30 22.51
CA ILE A 920 4.21 15.67 21.23
C ILE A 920 4.94 14.93 20.09
N PHE A 921 5.12 13.61 20.26
CA PHE A 921 5.91 12.77 19.35
C PHE A 921 5.41 12.79 17.91
N TRP A 922 4.13 13.11 17.68
CA TRP A 922 3.55 13.27 16.34
C TRP A 922 4.08 14.47 15.56
N ARG A 923 4.84 15.38 16.19
CA ARG A 923 5.60 16.46 15.52
C ARG A 923 7.04 16.07 15.20
N TYR A 924 7.33 14.77 15.16
CA TYR A 924 8.61 14.21 14.76
C TYR A 924 8.94 14.57 13.30
N GLU A 925 10.04 15.30 13.11
CA GLU A 925 10.57 15.64 11.78
C GLU A 925 12.04 15.24 11.62
N LYS A 926 12.80 15.01 12.71
CA LYS A 926 14.21 14.59 12.69
C LYS A 926 14.54 13.58 13.77
N LEU A 927 15.27 12.53 13.42
CA LEU A 927 15.74 11.52 14.36
C LEU A 927 17.05 12.01 14.99
N LEU A 928 16.99 12.45 16.25
CA LEU A 928 18.17 12.96 16.95
C LEU A 928 19.09 11.80 17.38
N SER A 929 18.49 10.70 17.84
CA SER A 929 19.21 9.51 18.25
C SER A 929 18.31 8.27 18.15
N ASP A 930 18.91 7.13 17.80
CA ASP A 930 18.33 5.79 17.97
C ASP A 930 19.38 4.91 18.62
N THR A 931 19.19 4.65 19.91
CA THR A 931 20.10 3.82 20.70
C THR A 931 19.58 2.41 20.93
N ARG A 932 18.46 2.01 20.32
CA ARG A 932 17.85 0.69 20.53
C ARG A 932 18.78 -0.44 20.07
N ILE A 933 18.55 -1.64 20.58
CA ILE A 933 19.22 -2.85 20.07
C ILE A 933 18.46 -3.36 18.85
N PRO A 934 19.08 -3.44 17.65
CA PRO A 934 18.39 -3.91 16.45
C PRO A 934 17.99 -5.39 16.55
N ALA A 935 17.05 -5.83 15.71
CA ALA A 935 16.76 -7.26 15.50
C ALA A 935 18.02 -8.00 15.02
N ASP A 936 18.20 -9.25 15.46
CA ASP A 936 19.37 -10.11 15.16
C ASP A 936 20.75 -9.50 15.50
N GLY A 937 20.77 -8.44 16.31
CA GLY A 937 21.97 -7.66 16.53
C GLY A 937 22.28 -7.44 18.00
N TYR A 938 23.24 -6.55 18.22
CA TYR A 938 23.73 -6.20 19.54
C TYR A 938 24.13 -4.74 19.59
N ARG A 939 24.35 -4.22 20.79
CA ARG A 939 24.93 -2.90 21.02
C ARG A 939 25.98 -2.96 22.11
N ASP A 940 27.12 -2.34 21.85
CA ASP A 940 28.23 -2.22 22.80
C ASP A 940 28.21 -0.84 23.44
N GLU A 941 28.12 -0.82 24.77
CA GLU A 941 28.21 0.40 25.57
C GLU A 941 29.52 0.42 26.36
N VAL A 942 30.25 1.52 26.23
CA VAL A 942 31.60 1.66 26.78
C VAL A 942 31.63 2.66 27.94
N TYR A 943 32.24 2.24 29.04
CA TYR A 943 32.45 3.00 30.26
C TYR A 943 33.94 3.10 30.55
N THR A 944 34.44 4.31 30.83
CA THR A 944 35.83 4.52 31.25
C THR A 944 35.91 4.42 32.76
N LEU A 945 36.71 3.48 33.26
CA LEU A 945 36.91 3.27 34.69
C LEU A 945 38.06 4.16 35.21
N PRO A 946 38.10 4.48 36.51
CA PRO A 946 39.20 5.24 37.11
C PRO A 946 40.55 4.54 36.98
N GLU A 947 41.61 5.31 36.75
CA GLU A 947 42.98 4.78 36.60
C GLU A 947 43.57 4.24 37.91
N ASP A 948 43.06 4.67 39.05
CA ASP A 948 43.50 4.30 40.40
C ASP A 948 42.76 3.09 40.98
N ALA A 949 41.89 2.44 40.20
CA ALA A 949 41.14 1.26 40.62
C ALA A 949 42.07 0.07 40.93
N VAL A 950 41.89 -0.54 42.11
CA VAL A 950 42.75 -1.64 42.58
C VAL A 950 42.20 -2.99 42.13
N TYR A 951 42.94 -3.71 41.28
CA TYR A 951 42.54 -5.02 40.79
C TYR A 951 42.67 -6.15 41.84
N PRO A 952 41.86 -7.22 41.75
CA PRO A 952 40.82 -7.45 40.75
C PRO A 952 39.56 -6.57 40.94
N LEU A 953 38.94 -6.18 39.81
CA LEU A 953 37.67 -5.45 39.80
C LEU A 953 36.51 -6.43 39.67
N THR A 954 35.51 -6.31 40.54
CA THR A 954 34.23 -7.00 40.38
C THR A 954 33.27 -6.05 39.68
N VAL A 955 32.82 -6.42 38.48
CA VAL A 955 31.89 -5.64 37.67
C VAL A 955 30.54 -6.34 37.65
N GLU A 956 29.53 -5.66 38.15
CA GLU A 956 28.12 -6.04 38.04
C GLU A 956 27.45 -5.13 36.99
N SER A 957 26.92 -5.74 35.93
CA SER A 957 26.12 -5.06 34.92
C SER A 957 24.71 -5.64 34.90
N LYS A 958 23.71 -4.77 34.93
CA LYS A 958 22.30 -5.13 34.89
C LYS A 958 21.59 -4.43 33.76
N LEU A 959 20.70 -5.16 33.09
CA LEU A 959 19.76 -4.60 32.13
C LEU A 959 18.45 -4.32 32.83
N MET A 960 18.07 -3.05 32.87
CA MET A 960 16.94 -2.55 33.62
C MET A 960 15.83 -2.09 32.68
N TYR A 961 14.59 -2.23 33.12
CA TYR A 961 13.42 -1.82 32.35
C TYR A 961 12.35 -1.17 33.24
N ARG A 962 11.72 -0.12 32.71
CA ARG A 962 10.50 0.48 33.24
C ARG A 962 9.63 0.93 32.07
N ILE A 963 8.35 0.52 32.10
CA ILE A 963 7.42 0.77 30.98
C ILE A 963 7.15 2.26 30.73
N TYR A 964 7.10 3.08 31.79
CA TYR A 964 6.83 4.51 31.72
C TYR A 964 7.82 5.31 32.58
N PRO A 965 8.31 6.47 32.12
CA PRO A 965 9.20 7.30 32.91
C PRO A 965 8.49 7.87 34.14
N GLN A 966 9.21 8.00 35.25
CA GLN A 966 8.63 8.46 36.52
C GLN A 966 7.97 9.84 36.43
N TRP A 967 8.57 10.78 35.68
CA TRP A 967 7.98 12.10 35.48
C TRP A 967 6.65 12.06 34.73
N VAL A 968 6.47 11.14 33.77
CA VAL A 968 5.17 10.93 33.08
C VAL A 968 4.17 10.33 34.05
N THR A 969 4.58 9.31 34.82
CA THR A 969 3.76 8.69 35.86
C THR A 969 3.27 9.73 36.87
N ASN A 970 4.13 10.66 37.31
CA ASN A 970 3.76 11.74 38.22
C ASN A 970 2.66 12.63 37.63
N ALA A 971 2.75 12.97 36.33
CA ALA A 971 1.72 13.74 35.62
C ALA A 971 0.40 12.95 35.49
N VAL A 972 0.47 11.65 35.24
CA VAL A 972 -0.71 10.77 35.19
C VAL A 972 -1.37 10.64 36.57
N LYS A 973 -0.60 10.47 37.64
CA LYS A 973 -1.08 10.37 39.03
C LYS A 973 -1.80 11.64 39.50
N ALA A 974 -1.45 12.81 38.95
CA ALA A 974 -2.21 14.03 39.21
C ALA A 974 -3.68 13.94 38.73
N LYS A 975 -3.96 13.13 37.71
CA LYS A 975 -5.32 12.83 37.21
C LYS A 975 -5.89 11.49 37.72
N VAL A 976 -5.04 10.57 38.19
CA VAL A 976 -5.39 9.22 38.67
C VAL A 976 -4.62 8.92 39.96
N PRO A 977 -5.00 9.51 41.10
CA PRO A 977 -4.22 9.41 42.35
C PRO A 977 -4.04 7.98 42.89
N GLU A 978 -4.94 7.07 42.53
CA GLU A 978 -4.92 5.66 42.90
C GLU A 978 -3.89 4.81 42.11
N LEU A 979 -3.32 5.35 41.03
CA LEU A 979 -2.29 4.66 40.24
C LEU A 979 -0.97 4.62 41.03
N THR A 980 -0.38 3.43 41.15
CA THR A 980 0.94 3.25 41.75
C THR A 980 2.06 3.56 40.77
N ASP A 981 3.29 3.66 41.25
CA ASP A 981 4.44 3.81 40.37
C ASP A 981 4.76 2.48 39.66
N PRO A 982 5.12 2.50 38.36
CA PRO A 982 5.51 1.30 37.64
C PRO A 982 6.81 0.74 38.22
N PRO A 983 6.87 -0.57 38.53
CA PRO A 983 8.08 -1.13 39.12
C PRO A 983 9.23 -1.16 38.11
N VAL A 984 10.45 -0.98 38.63
CA VAL A 984 11.68 -1.19 37.87
C VAL A 984 12.03 -2.67 37.87
N LEU A 985 12.23 -3.23 36.68
CA LEU A 985 12.57 -4.64 36.50
C LEU A 985 14.04 -4.82 36.16
N GLU A 986 14.70 -5.76 36.84
CA GLU A 986 15.96 -6.34 36.40
C GLU A 986 15.65 -7.47 35.39
N LEU A 987 16.04 -7.27 34.14
CA LEU A 987 15.81 -8.23 33.06
C LEU A 987 16.94 -9.26 32.99
N ASN A 988 18.18 -8.78 33.01
CA ASN A 988 19.39 -9.59 32.94
C ASN A 988 20.45 -9.03 33.90
N ARG A 989 21.33 -9.91 34.37
CA ARG A 989 22.47 -9.56 35.20
C ARG A 989 23.67 -10.40 34.79
N ILE A 990 24.83 -9.75 34.73
CA ILE A 990 26.13 -10.42 34.61
C ILE A 990 27.06 -9.85 35.67
N GLU A 991 27.77 -10.74 36.36
CA GLU A 991 28.79 -10.38 37.35
C GLU A 991 30.07 -11.11 36.97
N GLN A 992 31.15 -10.36 36.82
CA GLN A 992 32.44 -10.93 36.44
C GLN A 992 33.56 -10.20 37.17
N GLN A 993 34.55 -10.98 37.58
CA GLN A 993 35.77 -10.45 38.16
C GLN A 993 36.84 -10.33 37.06
N PHE A 994 37.43 -9.15 36.92
CA PHE A 994 38.52 -8.88 36.00
C PHE A 994 39.81 -8.68 36.78
N THR A 995 40.84 -9.43 36.39
CA THR A 995 42.21 -9.23 36.90
C THR A 995 42.95 -8.25 35.99
N GLN A 996 44.00 -7.62 36.53
CA GLN A 996 44.88 -6.77 35.73
C GLN A 996 45.47 -7.63 34.59
N GLN A 997 45.32 -7.18 33.34
CA GLN A 997 45.89 -7.85 32.16
C GLN A 997 47.36 -7.51 31.96
#